data_AF-A0A9D1YY48-F1
#
_entry.id   AF-A0A9D1YY48-F1
#
_cell.length_a   1.000
_cell.length_b   1.000
_cell.length_c   1.000
_cell.angle_alpha   90.00
_cell.angle_beta   90.00
_cell.angle_gamma   90.00
#
_symmetry.space_group_name_H-M   'P 1'
#
loop_
_entity.id
_entity.type
_entity.pdbx_description
1 polymer ?
#
loop_
_entity_poly.entity_id
_entity_poly.type
_entity_poly.pdbx_seq_one_letter_code
_entity_poly.pdbx_strand_id
1 'polypeptide(L)'
;MRKFYMLATFLLALTGCSEDKTFYINPIPEGGGNSGSVDAELGIRSDNTWFEAEDDLNATINFKSLGGEVVVDIQTNTTWEATSDAEWLTVEQDNQADQLILSCENNLEEAQQQATVTITAGDKSATIRTTQNAYGTLEIIASKNNFQIPACGELTAEFEVQSTDEDWVFETEGCTWLLVERDGDKILLTLDPNEVAEDREVSFQLIAGKSSTSPATETIRVMQERAAELNTSLQTIPFAATPAKAKEITVDANFEWSYTSSEGSDWLSITRTETGLEVSAEINPETASRSATITVTTGDGKANVAERVITVSQSGFDFDALILGLNVTASDLRARLPLSGDVQVTIDWGDGTVEENVTTKQPQHQYTDPDYYVVSVKGTVTALDCSGLNLSSYNQTDQIVEVYNWGRTGLTSMEGAFYHCTNLAKIDTDRTEAFAKVTTFEQAFRYCENLAEIPQGLLDNAVELLTVADMFYQAKIITSVPADLLANCPKLTSVYSLFNGTAIESIDGNIFANNPELTDVGLLFANTTALRSVPENIFANNKKISELKSLFASSAIESVPEGLFAGLTNVENLYMVFQNTDNLRSIPAGIFAGTPNVTSFSNAFSGSGITEIPDGLFAGCSKVETFMSCFNNCANLQRIPANVFKDSGAFTTVEKTGFNNIFKGCVLITEVPEGVFDGFVNATQFNSAFEGCSSLVTLPAGLFNTEATSFSNTFKGCTALKNLPQGVLRNMSKVTSFSGLFTDCTGLEEIGANILEGCTSCTNISSMFKGCTNLKTVSPDAFAGATAITTIASLFDGCTSLETVPEGLFAPMTGLKTASNVFSASGITSVPAGLFASNPAITTFSKIFYNCTSLVSLPDGLFASNPLVTIYTSAFEGCTALESVGVLFGPSTASVKCDNLFYGCTALKTLPEGIFTGLTGASTFEEAFYGCSALETLPAGLFEANVNVTTVTKCFQDCIALKAVPSRMFGVSTKTKTLSYLFDGCTSLETIAVDAFSGLAASSTTFMYAFQDCTSLQEVPDGLLKNNSTISTYTSMFRGCTGLRRLGSESLNCTSVTTALTSMFDGCTSLEEIGDKPFVNPVKLTSLSGVFKNCSALKSVPADIFDDCKLLKTVTNLFSGCTSLSGESPYTVVNGQKYHLYERTAETAAATGLTAITNSKSCFLGCTQLSDYAQIPDAWKQ
;
A
#
# COMPACT_ATOMS: atom_id res chain seq x y z
N MET A 1 -37.37 -13.70 4.91
CA MET A 1 -38.59 -13.31 4.16
C MET A 1 -38.73 -14.22 2.93
N ARG A 2 -39.97 -14.51 2.48
CA ARG A 2 -40.46 -15.16 1.21
C ARG A 2 -39.41 -15.58 0.13
N LYS A 3 -39.29 -16.88 -0.27
CA LYS A 3 -40.02 -17.67 -1.35
C LYS A 3 -39.38 -17.55 -2.77
N PHE A 4 -39.34 -18.55 -3.71
CA PHE A 4 -39.79 -19.96 -3.79
C PHE A 4 -39.09 -20.75 -4.97
N TYR A 5 -39.56 -21.98 -5.29
CA TYR A 5 -39.20 -22.89 -6.44
C TYR A 5 -37.89 -23.71 -6.29
N MET A 6 -37.66 -24.98 -6.73
CA MET A 6 -38.14 -25.98 -7.75
C MET A 6 -37.21 -26.10 -8.99
N LEU A 7 -36.92 -27.25 -9.64
CA LEU A 7 -37.41 -28.66 -9.57
C LEU A 7 -36.39 -29.66 -10.22
N ALA A 8 -36.45 -30.98 -9.88
CA ALA A 8 -36.24 -32.18 -10.74
C ALA A 8 -34.90 -32.39 -11.54
N THR A 9 -34.41 -33.60 -11.88
CA THR A 9 -34.88 -35.01 -11.74
C THR A 9 -33.66 -35.96 -11.84
N PHE A 10 -33.78 -37.19 -11.34
CA PHE A 10 -32.79 -38.29 -11.51
C PHE A 10 -33.49 -39.53 -12.08
N LEU A 11 -32.80 -40.36 -12.88
CA LEU A 11 -33.31 -41.67 -13.34
C LEU A 11 -32.18 -42.70 -13.52
N LEU A 12 -32.33 -43.84 -12.83
CA LEU A 12 -32.23 -45.26 -13.24
C LEU A 12 -31.49 -45.65 -14.55
N ALA A 13 -30.90 -46.84 -14.71
CA ALA A 13 -30.60 -47.97 -13.79
C ALA A 13 -29.67 -48.99 -14.49
N LEU A 14 -29.20 -50.02 -13.78
CA LEU A 14 -28.55 -51.22 -14.34
C LEU A 14 -29.26 -52.51 -13.91
N THR A 15 -29.26 -53.47 -14.84
CA THR A 15 -29.77 -54.85 -14.78
C THR A 15 -29.05 -55.75 -13.75
N GLY A 16 -29.60 -56.84 -13.21
CA GLY A 16 -30.95 -57.44 -13.38
C GLY A 16 -31.03 -58.91 -12.90
N CYS A 17 -32.26 -59.38 -12.65
CA CYS A 17 -32.77 -60.77 -12.58
C CYS A 17 -32.19 -61.81 -11.58
N SER A 18 -33.02 -62.20 -10.60
CA SER A 18 -33.69 -63.51 -10.65
C SER A 18 -35.13 -63.37 -10.11
N GLU A 19 -36.11 -63.93 -10.81
CA GLU A 19 -37.55 -63.65 -10.59
C GLU A 19 -38.21 -64.63 -9.61
N ASP A 20 -38.53 -64.16 -8.40
CA ASP A 20 -39.78 -64.57 -7.74
C ASP A 20 -40.86 -63.55 -8.15
N LYS A 21 -41.92 -64.02 -8.80
CA LYS A 21 -42.93 -63.15 -9.44
C LYS A 21 -43.91 -62.56 -8.43
N THR A 22 -43.48 -61.52 -7.73
CA THR A 22 -44.39 -60.53 -7.14
C THR A 22 -44.91 -59.60 -8.25
N PHE A 23 -46.12 -59.88 -8.75
CA PHE A 23 -46.78 -59.02 -9.73
C PHE A 23 -47.21 -57.70 -9.07
N TYR A 24 -46.53 -56.61 -9.42
CA TYR A 24 -46.93 -55.26 -9.04
C TYR A 24 -48.05 -54.77 -9.97
N ILE A 25 -49.27 -54.66 -9.44
CA ILE A 25 -50.36 -53.95 -10.12
C ILE A 25 -50.08 -52.44 -10.02
N ASN A 26 -50.04 -51.79 -11.18
CA ASN A 26 -49.89 -50.34 -11.27
C ASN A 26 -51.28 -49.69 -11.10
N PRO A 27 -51.48 -48.74 -10.17
CA PRO A 27 -52.82 -48.20 -9.90
C PRO A 27 -53.42 -47.49 -11.12
N ILE A 28 -54.73 -47.65 -11.30
CA ILE A 28 -55.50 -47.09 -12.42
C ILE A 28 -55.33 -45.56 -12.47
N PRO A 29 -54.82 -44.96 -13.58
CA PRO A 29 -54.54 -43.52 -13.61
C PRO A 29 -55.82 -42.67 -13.75
N GLU A 30 -56.23 -41.99 -12.67
CA GLU A 30 -57.22 -40.92 -12.76
C GLU A 30 -56.68 -39.67 -13.48
N GLY A 31 -56.79 -39.67 -14.80
CA GLY A 31 -56.84 -38.46 -15.63
C GLY A 31 -55.50 -37.92 -16.16
N GLY A 32 -55.36 -37.91 -17.50
CA GLY A 32 -54.30 -37.16 -18.20
C GLY A 32 -53.65 -37.93 -19.34
N GLY A 33 -54.42 -38.25 -20.38
CA GLY A 33 -54.01 -39.25 -21.36
C GLY A 33 -52.74 -38.95 -22.19
N ASN A 34 -51.99 -40.01 -22.48
CA ASN A 34 -51.50 -40.26 -23.83
C ASN A 34 -51.48 -41.78 -24.09
N SER A 35 -51.80 -42.21 -25.31
CA SER A 35 -52.18 -43.59 -25.61
C SER A 35 -50.99 -44.51 -25.92
N GLY A 36 -50.78 -45.53 -25.09
CA GLY A 36 -50.09 -46.78 -25.43
C GLY A 36 -50.89 -47.94 -24.83
N SER A 37 -51.30 -48.91 -25.65
CA SER A 37 -52.10 -50.05 -25.18
C SER A 37 -51.23 -50.96 -24.31
N VAL A 38 -51.58 -51.07 -23.03
CA VAL A 38 -51.08 -52.12 -22.14
C VAL A 38 -51.97 -53.34 -22.37
N ASP A 39 -51.37 -54.51 -22.59
CA ASP A 39 -52.12 -55.76 -22.67
C ASP A 39 -52.77 -56.05 -21.30
N ALA A 40 -54.04 -56.46 -21.27
CA ALA A 40 -54.74 -56.70 -20.02
C ALA A 40 -54.08 -57.88 -19.28
N GLU A 41 -53.87 -57.74 -17.98
CA GLU A 41 -53.49 -58.84 -17.08
C GLU A 41 -54.69 -59.19 -16.20
N LEU A 42 -54.90 -60.48 -15.96
CA LEU A 42 -55.97 -61.00 -15.12
C LEU A 42 -55.46 -62.28 -14.47
N GLY A 43 -55.63 -62.39 -13.16
CA GLY A 43 -55.42 -63.60 -12.37
C GLY A 43 -56.42 -63.63 -11.22
N ILE A 44 -56.83 -64.84 -10.81
CA ILE A 44 -57.76 -65.04 -9.70
C ILE A 44 -57.13 -65.91 -8.62
N ARG A 45 -57.31 -65.53 -7.35
CA ARG A 45 -56.87 -66.35 -6.20
C ARG A 45 -57.84 -66.20 -5.04
N SER A 46 -57.87 -67.18 -4.15
CA SER A 46 -58.51 -67.06 -2.85
C SER A 46 -57.78 -67.94 -1.85
N ASP A 47 -57.64 -67.44 -0.63
CA ASP A 47 -57.10 -68.19 0.50
C ASP A 47 -58.19 -68.97 1.27
N ASN A 48 -59.42 -69.00 0.75
CA ASN A 48 -60.55 -69.80 1.26
C ASN A 48 -60.40 -71.27 0.83
N THR A 49 -60.58 -72.21 1.75
CA THR A 49 -60.41 -73.65 1.51
C THR A 49 -61.39 -74.26 0.49
N TRP A 50 -62.48 -73.58 0.16
CA TRP A 50 -63.46 -74.04 -0.84
C TRP A 50 -63.08 -73.67 -2.28
N PHE A 51 -62.09 -72.79 -2.46
CA PHE A 51 -61.58 -72.37 -3.76
C PHE A 51 -60.42 -73.27 -4.18
N GLU A 52 -60.62 -74.08 -5.22
CA GLU A 52 -59.56 -74.86 -5.84
C GLU A 52 -59.21 -74.25 -7.20
N ALA A 53 -58.03 -73.64 -7.32
CA ALA A 53 -57.50 -73.15 -8.58
C ALA A 53 -57.14 -74.33 -9.51
N GLU A 54 -57.71 -74.37 -10.72
CA GLU A 54 -57.29 -75.24 -11.81
C GLU A 54 -56.02 -74.66 -12.48
N ASP A 55 -55.99 -73.34 -12.67
CA ASP A 55 -54.86 -72.51 -13.10
C ASP A 55 -55.07 -71.04 -12.69
N ASP A 56 -54.19 -70.12 -13.10
CA ASP A 56 -54.25 -68.68 -12.73
C ASP A 56 -55.55 -67.95 -13.18
N LEU A 57 -56.35 -68.55 -14.08
CA LEU A 57 -57.56 -67.99 -14.68
C LEU A 57 -58.81 -68.86 -14.48
N ASN A 58 -58.68 -70.10 -13.99
CA ASN A 58 -59.77 -71.04 -13.85
C ASN A 58 -59.78 -71.66 -12.45
N ALA A 59 -60.94 -71.69 -11.82
CA ALA A 59 -61.10 -72.27 -10.49
C ALA A 59 -62.45 -72.98 -10.33
N THR A 60 -62.55 -73.80 -9.28
CA THR A 60 -63.82 -74.35 -8.81
C THR A 60 -64.12 -73.91 -7.39
N ILE A 61 -65.40 -73.70 -7.07
CA ILE A 61 -65.89 -73.47 -5.71
C ILE A 61 -67.03 -74.45 -5.44
N ASN A 62 -66.94 -75.16 -4.32
CA ASN A 62 -67.93 -76.15 -3.91
C ASN A 62 -68.66 -75.69 -2.65
N PHE A 63 -69.69 -74.86 -2.84
CA PHE A 63 -70.58 -74.40 -1.78
C PHE A 63 -71.35 -75.57 -1.16
N LYS A 64 -71.62 -75.43 0.14
CA LYS A 64 -72.40 -76.41 0.90
C LYS A 64 -73.90 -76.16 0.73
N SER A 65 -74.72 -77.14 1.10
CA SER A 65 -76.19 -77.03 1.06
C SER A 65 -76.75 -75.96 2.01
N LEU A 66 -76.02 -75.61 3.07
CA LEU A 66 -76.33 -74.48 3.97
C LEU A 66 -75.83 -73.11 3.45
N GLY A 67 -75.52 -73.01 2.15
CA GLY A 67 -75.02 -71.77 1.54
C GLY A 67 -73.59 -71.43 1.97
N GLY A 68 -73.26 -70.14 1.92
CA GLY A 68 -71.98 -69.58 2.34
C GLY A 68 -71.42 -68.55 1.37
N GLU A 69 -70.25 -68.01 1.72
CA GLU A 69 -69.58 -66.93 0.99
C GLU A 69 -68.11 -67.28 0.71
N VAL A 70 -67.62 -66.95 -0.48
CA VAL A 70 -66.21 -67.04 -0.87
C VAL A 70 -65.78 -65.72 -1.50
N VAL A 71 -64.75 -65.10 -0.92
CA VAL A 71 -64.10 -63.89 -1.46
C VAL A 71 -62.90 -64.33 -2.30
N VAL A 72 -62.79 -63.79 -3.51
CA VAL A 72 -61.72 -64.06 -4.48
C VAL A 72 -61.01 -62.74 -4.79
N ASP A 73 -59.70 -62.66 -4.55
CA ASP A 73 -58.88 -61.54 -4.99
C ASP A 73 -58.76 -61.57 -6.52
N ILE A 74 -59.01 -60.43 -7.15
CA ILE A 74 -58.89 -60.23 -8.60
C ILE A 74 -57.64 -59.40 -8.87
N GLN A 75 -56.62 -60.03 -9.44
CA GLN A 75 -55.39 -59.33 -9.80
C GLN A 75 -55.46 -58.88 -11.26
N THR A 76 -55.65 -57.58 -11.49
CA THR A 76 -55.71 -57.02 -12.85
C THR A 76 -55.16 -55.60 -12.93
N ASN A 77 -54.67 -55.23 -14.11
CA ASN A 77 -54.15 -53.90 -14.43
C ASN A 77 -55.18 -52.98 -15.13
N THR A 78 -56.45 -53.40 -15.18
CA THR A 78 -57.55 -52.68 -15.86
C THR A 78 -58.88 -52.89 -15.13
N THR A 79 -59.92 -52.12 -15.49
CA THR A 79 -61.27 -52.35 -14.96
C THR A 79 -61.82 -53.71 -15.40
N TRP A 80 -62.41 -54.45 -14.46
CA TRP A 80 -62.99 -55.76 -14.68
C TRP A 80 -64.51 -55.78 -14.42
N GLU A 81 -65.20 -56.84 -14.85
CA GLU A 81 -66.61 -57.11 -14.54
C GLU A 81 -66.84 -58.62 -14.36
N ALA A 82 -67.82 -59.03 -13.54
CA ALA A 82 -68.15 -60.44 -13.32
C ALA A 82 -69.66 -60.74 -13.48
N THR A 83 -69.99 -61.90 -14.05
CA THR A 83 -71.37 -62.35 -14.30
C THR A 83 -71.55 -63.86 -14.04
N SER A 84 -72.65 -64.26 -13.41
CA SER A 84 -73.09 -65.66 -13.27
C SER A 84 -74.10 -66.06 -14.35
N ASP A 85 -74.13 -67.34 -14.73
CA ASP A 85 -75.13 -67.94 -15.61
C ASP A 85 -76.39 -68.47 -14.89
N ALA A 86 -76.46 -68.40 -13.56
CA ALA A 86 -77.57 -68.91 -12.75
C ALA A 86 -78.07 -67.92 -11.68
N GLU A 87 -79.39 -67.95 -11.41
CA GLU A 87 -80.08 -67.04 -10.48
C GLU A 87 -79.92 -67.41 -8.99
N TRP A 88 -79.36 -68.58 -8.66
CA TRP A 88 -79.21 -69.05 -7.26
C TRP A 88 -77.93 -68.54 -6.58
N LEU A 89 -76.94 -68.09 -7.38
CA LEU A 89 -75.65 -67.59 -6.90
C LEU A 89 -75.61 -66.06 -7.05
N THR A 90 -75.34 -65.37 -5.95
CA THR A 90 -75.09 -63.93 -5.92
C THR A 90 -73.63 -63.66 -6.24
N VAL A 91 -73.39 -62.65 -7.08
CA VAL A 91 -72.06 -62.18 -7.49
C VAL A 91 -71.97 -60.70 -7.18
N GLU A 92 -71.12 -60.31 -6.23
CA GLU A 92 -70.90 -58.93 -5.82
C GLU A 92 -69.43 -58.54 -6.03
N GLN A 93 -69.20 -57.36 -6.61
CA GLN A 93 -67.88 -56.90 -7.05
C GLN A 93 -67.45 -55.66 -6.26
N ASP A 94 -66.35 -55.79 -5.50
CA ASP A 94 -65.70 -54.68 -4.80
C ASP A 94 -64.48 -54.18 -5.60
N ASN A 95 -64.66 -53.00 -6.20
CA ASN A 95 -63.63 -52.31 -7.00
C ASN A 95 -62.65 -51.44 -6.16
N GLN A 96 -62.79 -51.39 -4.83
CA GLN A 96 -61.81 -50.71 -3.95
C GLN A 96 -60.87 -51.71 -3.27
N ALA A 97 -61.34 -52.93 -3.01
CA ALA A 97 -60.54 -54.02 -2.49
C ALA A 97 -59.94 -54.93 -3.59
N ASP A 98 -60.34 -54.73 -4.86
CA ASP A 98 -60.06 -55.61 -5.99
C ASP A 98 -60.50 -57.07 -5.71
N GLN A 99 -61.74 -57.22 -5.22
CA GLN A 99 -62.28 -58.51 -4.77
C GLN A 99 -63.66 -58.84 -5.39
N LEU A 100 -63.88 -60.12 -5.62
CA LEU A 100 -65.15 -60.71 -6.05
C LEU A 100 -65.72 -61.56 -4.93
N ILE A 101 -66.93 -61.24 -4.49
CA ILE A 101 -67.66 -61.95 -3.44
C ILE A 101 -68.71 -62.83 -4.12
N LEU A 102 -68.62 -64.13 -3.89
CA LEU A 102 -69.56 -65.13 -4.39
C LEU A 102 -70.31 -65.74 -3.22
N SER A 103 -71.64 -65.59 -3.18
CA SER A 103 -72.45 -66.06 -2.06
C SER A 103 -73.75 -66.72 -2.51
N CYS A 104 -74.19 -67.73 -1.75
CA CYS A 104 -75.46 -68.41 -1.97
C CYS A 104 -76.18 -68.68 -0.65
N GLU A 105 -77.50 -68.63 -0.71
CA GLU A 105 -78.41 -69.00 0.39
C GLU A 105 -78.61 -70.53 0.46
N ASN A 106 -79.28 -71.01 1.50
CA ASN A 106 -79.55 -72.45 1.69
C ASN A 106 -80.21 -73.11 0.45
N ASN A 107 -79.61 -74.16 -0.08
CA ASN A 107 -80.25 -75.03 -1.06
C ASN A 107 -81.29 -75.93 -0.36
N LEU A 108 -82.57 -75.66 -0.63
CA LEU A 108 -83.70 -76.44 -0.11
C LEU A 108 -84.16 -77.56 -1.07
N GLU A 109 -83.51 -77.72 -2.22
CA GLU A 109 -83.85 -78.74 -3.22
C GLU A 109 -83.05 -80.03 -3.00
N GLU A 110 -83.66 -81.19 -3.25
CA GLU A 110 -83.02 -82.52 -3.13
C GLU A 110 -81.98 -82.81 -4.26
N ALA A 111 -81.60 -81.79 -5.04
CA ALA A 111 -80.64 -81.90 -6.15
C ALA A 111 -79.51 -80.87 -6.02
N GLN A 112 -78.32 -81.24 -6.50
CA GLN A 112 -77.16 -80.34 -6.56
C GLN A 112 -77.41 -79.24 -7.59
N GLN A 113 -77.12 -77.99 -7.23
CA GLN A 113 -77.17 -76.84 -8.13
C GLN A 113 -75.77 -76.53 -8.69
N GLN A 114 -75.70 -75.97 -9.89
CA GLN A 114 -74.43 -75.64 -10.56
C GLN A 114 -74.57 -74.30 -11.30
N ALA A 115 -73.46 -73.56 -11.42
CA ALA A 115 -73.36 -72.31 -12.14
C ALA A 115 -71.89 -72.06 -12.58
N THR A 116 -71.71 -71.14 -13.52
CA THR A 116 -70.41 -70.65 -13.99
C THR A 116 -70.36 -69.14 -13.87
N VAL A 117 -69.43 -68.63 -13.08
CA VAL A 117 -69.10 -67.20 -13.04
C VAL A 117 -68.00 -66.93 -14.06
N THR A 118 -68.22 -65.94 -14.92
CA THR A 118 -67.22 -65.43 -15.87
C THR A 118 -66.80 -64.04 -15.46
N ILE A 119 -65.50 -63.80 -15.37
CA ILE A 119 -64.88 -62.53 -14.98
C ILE A 119 -64.12 -62.02 -16.21
N THR A 120 -64.35 -60.78 -16.63
CA THR A 120 -63.76 -60.21 -17.85
C THR A 120 -62.99 -58.94 -17.50
N ALA A 121 -61.73 -58.86 -17.94
CA ALA A 121 -60.87 -57.69 -17.75
C ALA A 121 -60.16 -57.35 -19.08
N GLY A 122 -60.57 -56.26 -19.73
CA GLY A 122 -60.11 -55.91 -21.06
C GLY A 122 -60.51 -56.97 -22.10
N ASP A 123 -59.53 -57.66 -22.70
CA ASP A 123 -59.71 -58.74 -23.67
C ASP A 123 -59.52 -60.15 -23.08
N LYS A 124 -59.24 -60.27 -21.77
CA LYS A 124 -59.07 -61.55 -21.06
C LYS A 124 -60.29 -61.90 -20.21
N SER A 125 -60.51 -63.21 -20.03
CA SER A 125 -61.57 -63.74 -19.17
C SER A 125 -61.08 -64.89 -18.29
N ALA A 126 -61.45 -64.86 -17.01
CA ALA A 126 -61.30 -65.95 -16.05
C ALA A 126 -62.67 -66.63 -15.80
N THR A 127 -62.69 -67.91 -15.42
CA THR A 127 -63.95 -68.63 -15.10
C THR A 127 -63.88 -69.38 -13.79
N ILE A 128 -64.95 -69.28 -12.99
CA ILE A 128 -65.11 -70.00 -11.73
C ILE A 128 -66.35 -70.89 -11.86
N ARG A 129 -66.16 -72.21 -11.82
CA ARG A 129 -67.29 -73.17 -11.80
C ARG A 129 -67.72 -73.38 -10.36
N THR A 130 -68.98 -73.08 -10.07
CA THR A 130 -69.54 -73.19 -8.72
C THR A 130 -70.55 -74.31 -8.66
N THR A 131 -70.47 -75.18 -7.65
CA THR A 131 -71.53 -76.14 -7.33
C THR A 131 -72.06 -75.90 -5.92
N GLN A 132 -73.32 -76.24 -5.67
CA GLN A 132 -73.93 -76.21 -4.34
C GLN A 132 -74.62 -77.54 -4.03
N ASN A 133 -74.23 -78.16 -2.92
CA ASN A 133 -74.73 -79.49 -2.53
C ASN A 133 -76.23 -79.52 -2.24
N ALA A 134 -76.83 -80.72 -2.37
CA ALA A 134 -78.26 -80.95 -2.21
C ALA A 134 -78.72 -80.88 -0.74
N TYR A 135 -79.98 -80.51 -0.52
CA TYR A 135 -80.60 -80.46 0.80
C TYR A 135 -80.50 -81.81 1.54
N GLY A 136 -80.07 -81.78 2.81
CA GLY A 136 -79.92 -82.97 3.66
C GLY A 136 -78.56 -83.67 3.57
N THR A 137 -77.56 -83.06 2.93
CA THR A 137 -76.16 -83.53 2.95
C THR A 137 -75.56 -83.33 4.34
N LEU A 138 -74.77 -84.30 4.85
CA LEU A 138 -74.02 -84.14 6.11
C LEU A 138 -72.86 -83.16 5.88
N GLU A 139 -72.89 -81.99 6.51
CA GLU A 139 -71.94 -80.90 6.26
C GLU A 139 -71.66 -80.07 7.52
N ILE A 140 -70.47 -79.44 7.53
CA ILE A 140 -70.03 -78.46 8.53
C ILE A 140 -69.34 -77.30 7.80
N ILE A 141 -69.55 -76.08 8.31
CA ILE A 141 -69.13 -74.81 7.73
C ILE A 141 -68.61 -73.93 8.85
N ALA A 142 -67.47 -73.28 8.62
CA ALA A 142 -67.06 -72.12 9.39
C ALA A 142 -67.41 -70.84 8.61
N SER A 143 -67.94 -69.84 9.31
CA SER A 143 -68.13 -68.47 8.78
C SER A 143 -66.82 -67.80 8.35
N LYS A 144 -65.68 -68.26 8.89
CA LYS A 144 -64.34 -67.93 8.40
C LYS A 144 -63.39 -69.10 8.69
N ASN A 145 -62.64 -69.52 7.68
CA ASN A 145 -61.75 -70.70 7.72
C ASN A 145 -60.26 -70.38 7.50
N ASN A 146 -59.89 -69.11 7.37
CA ASN A 146 -58.48 -68.69 7.30
C ASN A 146 -58.25 -67.39 8.08
N PHE A 147 -57.16 -67.32 8.85
CA PHE A 147 -56.83 -66.23 9.77
C PHE A 147 -55.36 -65.83 9.62
N GLN A 148 -55.10 -64.54 9.41
CA GLN A 148 -53.78 -63.94 9.54
C GLN A 148 -53.78 -63.03 10.78
N ILE A 149 -52.88 -63.29 11.71
CA ILE A 149 -52.80 -62.63 13.03
C ILE A 149 -51.38 -62.03 13.20
N PRO A 150 -51.22 -60.83 13.77
CA PRO A 150 -49.90 -60.23 13.96
C PRO A 150 -49.01 -61.04 14.91
N ALA A 151 -47.69 -60.82 14.83
CA ALA A 151 -46.71 -61.45 15.71
C ALA A 151 -47.03 -61.25 17.20
N CYS A 152 -47.54 -60.08 17.58
CA CYS A 152 -47.94 -59.75 18.93
C CYS A 152 -49.06 -58.68 18.94
N GLY A 153 -49.67 -58.45 20.12
CA GLY A 153 -50.76 -57.49 20.28
C GLY A 153 -52.13 -58.18 20.30
N GLU A 154 -52.94 -57.98 19.26
CA GLU A 154 -54.28 -58.58 19.15
C GLU A 154 -54.18 -60.03 18.65
N LEU A 155 -54.05 -60.95 19.61
CA LEU A 155 -53.75 -62.37 19.38
C LEU A 155 -54.98 -63.29 19.51
N THR A 156 -56.17 -62.76 19.25
CA THR A 156 -57.44 -63.48 19.36
C THR A 156 -58.31 -63.27 18.13
N ALA A 157 -59.00 -64.31 17.68
CA ALA A 157 -60.01 -64.22 16.62
C ALA A 157 -61.19 -65.15 16.91
N GLU A 158 -62.41 -64.72 16.62
CA GLU A 158 -63.61 -65.55 16.76
C GLU A 158 -64.29 -65.81 15.41
N PHE A 159 -64.99 -66.94 15.31
CA PHE A 159 -65.85 -67.26 14.17
C PHE A 159 -67.01 -68.19 14.59
N GLU A 160 -68.11 -68.12 13.86
CA GLU A 160 -69.26 -69.00 14.01
C GLU A 160 -69.15 -70.24 13.10
N VAL A 161 -69.71 -71.36 13.55
CA VAL A 161 -69.70 -72.67 12.88
C VAL A 161 -71.14 -73.16 12.76
N GLN A 162 -71.57 -73.50 11.55
CA GLN A 162 -72.87 -74.10 11.28
C GLN A 162 -72.69 -75.53 10.77
N SER A 163 -73.54 -76.44 11.22
CA SER A 163 -73.43 -77.88 10.95
C SER A 163 -74.81 -78.49 10.83
N THR A 164 -74.98 -79.46 9.93
CA THR A 164 -76.20 -80.28 9.87
C THR A 164 -76.23 -81.38 10.97
N ASP A 165 -75.17 -81.48 11.76
CA ASP A 165 -75.04 -82.31 12.96
C ASP A 165 -74.72 -81.42 14.18
N GLU A 166 -75.65 -81.34 15.14
CA GLU A 166 -75.52 -80.49 16.34
C GLU A 166 -74.36 -80.94 17.26
N ASP A 167 -74.00 -82.25 17.23
CA ASP A 167 -72.95 -82.87 18.06
C ASP A 167 -71.54 -82.81 17.44
N TRP A 168 -71.29 -81.85 16.53
CA TRP A 168 -69.98 -81.65 15.89
C TRP A 168 -68.82 -81.39 16.87
N VAL A 169 -67.58 -81.62 16.47
CA VAL A 169 -66.37 -81.37 17.30
C VAL A 169 -65.23 -80.76 16.48
N PHE A 170 -64.11 -80.44 17.13
CA PHE A 170 -62.88 -80.00 16.47
C PHE A 170 -61.67 -80.81 16.94
N GLU A 171 -60.63 -80.90 16.11
CA GLU A 171 -59.36 -81.59 16.36
C GLU A 171 -58.17 -80.69 16.04
N THR A 172 -57.31 -80.45 17.03
CA THR A 172 -56.16 -79.52 17.01
C THR A 172 -54.81 -80.23 17.12
N GLU A 173 -54.72 -81.48 16.64
CA GLU A 173 -53.48 -82.26 16.73
C GLU A 173 -52.35 -81.59 15.92
N GLY A 174 -51.36 -81.02 16.62
CA GLY A 174 -50.27 -80.23 16.03
C GLY A 174 -50.29 -78.73 16.38
N CYS A 175 -51.37 -78.20 16.95
CA CYS A 175 -51.46 -76.81 17.40
C CYS A 175 -50.68 -76.61 18.73
N THR A 176 -49.45 -76.09 18.64
CA THR A 176 -48.57 -75.88 19.81
C THR A 176 -48.56 -74.45 20.36
N TRP A 177 -49.00 -73.47 19.57
CA TRP A 177 -49.05 -72.03 19.89
C TRP A 177 -50.44 -71.41 19.66
N LEU A 178 -51.44 -72.25 19.41
CA LEU A 178 -52.83 -71.88 19.13
C LEU A 178 -53.76 -72.69 20.04
N LEU A 179 -54.50 -72.00 20.90
CA LEU A 179 -55.62 -72.54 21.67
C LEU A 179 -56.93 -72.31 20.90
N VAL A 180 -57.77 -73.35 20.86
CA VAL A 180 -59.09 -73.33 20.20
C VAL A 180 -60.13 -73.76 21.23
N GLU A 181 -61.14 -72.91 21.45
CA GLU A 181 -62.22 -73.12 22.41
C GLU A 181 -63.58 -73.01 21.72
N ARG A 182 -64.58 -73.79 22.15
CA ARG A 182 -65.95 -73.77 21.61
C ARG A 182 -66.95 -73.28 22.65
N ASP A 183 -67.78 -72.31 22.28
CA ASP A 183 -68.96 -71.88 23.04
C ASP A 183 -70.20 -71.94 22.13
N GLY A 184 -71.04 -72.97 22.33
CA GLY A 184 -72.17 -73.25 21.45
C GLY A 184 -71.74 -73.43 20.00
N ASP A 185 -72.15 -72.51 19.13
CA ASP A 185 -71.81 -72.50 17.70
C ASP A 185 -70.66 -71.52 17.37
N LYS A 186 -69.94 -70.99 18.37
CA LYS A 186 -68.75 -70.15 18.19
C LYS A 186 -67.46 -70.92 18.50
N ILE A 187 -66.42 -70.63 17.75
CA ILE A 187 -65.02 -70.96 18.04
C ILE A 187 -64.27 -69.67 18.37
N LEU A 188 -63.52 -69.68 19.46
CA LEU A 188 -62.52 -68.68 19.81
C LEU A 188 -61.11 -69.24 19.60
N LEU A 189 -60.28 -68.49 18.88
CA LEU A 189 -58.86 -68.71 18.69
C LEU A 189 -58.09 -67.77 19.63
N THR A 190 -57.13 -68.30 20.37
CA THR A 190 -56.17 -67.52 21.17
C THR A 190 -54.76 -68.00 20.85
N LEU A 191 -53.88 -67.09 20.45
CA LEU A 191 -52.51 -67.38 20.03
C LEU A 191 -51.49 -66.94 21.09
N ASP A 192 -50.40 -67.71 21.22
CA ASP A 192 -49.17 -67.20 21.83
C ASP A 192 -48.49 -66.18 20.90
N PRO A 193 -47.70 -65.21 21.41
CA PRO A 193 -46.90 -64.33 20.56
C PRO A 193 -45.88 -65.10 19.71
N ASN A 194 -45.59 -64.61 18.51
CA ASN A 194 -44.46 -65.05 17.71
C ASN A 194 -43.23 -64.18 18.04
N GLU A 195 -42.22 -64.79 18.65
CA GLU A 195 -40.99 -64.11 19.08
C GLU A 195 -39.80 -64.29 18.10
N VAL A 196 -40.00 -64.99 16.98
CA VAL A 196 -38.94 -65.25 15.98
C VAL A 196 -39.15 -64.46 14.69
N ALA A 197 -38.06 -64.19 13.97
CA ALA A 197 -38.03 -63.39 12.74
C ALA A 197 -38.58 -64.13 11.48
N GLU A 198 -39.31 -65.23 11.65
CA GLU A 198 -39.96 -66.02 10.59
C GLU A 198 -41.46 -66.14 10.84
N ASP A 199 -42.27 -66.15 9.78
CA ASP A 199 -43.72 -66.33 9.86
C ASP A 199 -44.04 -67.80 10.20
N ARG A 200 -45.15 -68.07 10.91
CA ARG A 200 -45.54 -69.43 11.31
C ARG A 200 -47.01 -69.72 11.03
N GLU A 201 -47.31 -70.93 10.55
CA GLU A 201 -48.67 -71.36 10.20
C GLU A 201 -49.03 -72.68 10.88
N VAL A 202 -50.31 -72.85 11.22
CA VAL A 202 -50.90 -74.12 11.64
C VAL A 202 -52.31 -74.30 11.07
N SER A 203 -52.77 -75.54 10.98
CA SER A 203 -54.16 -75.85 10.58
C SER A 203 -54.80 -76.84 11.56
N PHE A 204 -56.11 -76.76 11.73
CA PHE A 204 -56.91 -77.70 12.52
C PHE A 204 -58.24 -78.00 11.82
N GLN A 205 -58.96 -79.06 12.24
CA GLN A 205 -60.22 -79.46 11.58
C GLN A 205 -61.44 -79.38 12.50
N LEU A 206 -62.56 -78.93 11.92
CA LEU A 206 -63.91 -79.13 12.44
C LEU A 206 -64.48 -80.41 11.81
N ILE A 207 -65.27 -81.17 12.57
CA ILE A 207 -65.73 -82.52 12.19
C ILE A 207 -67.19 -82.72 12.62
N ALA A 208 -68.09 -82.91 11.65
CA ALA A 208 -69.46 -83.35 11.83
C ALA A 208 -69.63 -84.85 11.52
N GLY A 209 -70.46 -85.55 12.28
CA GLY A 209 -70.73 -86.98 12.10
C GLY A 209 -69.52 -87.87 12.36
N LYS A 210 -68.69 -87.54 13.37
CA LYS A 210 -67.39 -88.19 13.67
C LYS A 210 -67.43 -89.71 13.85
N SER A 211 -68.58 -90.29 14.19
CA SER A 211 -68.78 -91.74 14.29
C SER A 211 -69.29 -92.41 13.01
N SER A 212 -69.52 -91.65 11.94
CA SER A 212 -69.91 -92.17 10.62
C SER A 212 -68.71 -92.67 9.82
N THR A 213 -68.96 -93.44 8.76
CA THR A 213 -67.90 -93.91 7.85
C THR A 213 -67.43 -92.87 6.84
N SER A 214 -67.99 -91.65 6.88
CA SER A 214 -67.66 -90.54 5.98
C SER A 214 -68.02 -89.21 6.67
N PRO A 215 -67.29 -88.82 7.74
CA PRO A 215 -67.55 -87.56 8.43
C PRO A 215 -67.30 -86.38 7.51
N ALA A 216 -68.06 -85.30 7.70
CA ALA A 216 -67.82 -84.04 7.01
C ALA A 216 -66.81 -83.23 7.81
N THR A 217 -65.82 -82.65 7.13
CA THR A 217 -64.80 -81.82 7.78
C THR A 217 -64.64 -80.47 7.11
N GLU A 218 -64.26 -79.47 7.90
CA GLU A 218 -63.86 -78.15 7.45
C GLU A 218 -62.48 -77.84 8.05
N THR A 219 -61.55 -77.29 7.27
CA THR A 219 -60.18 -77.05 7.74
C THR A 219 -59.99 -75.56 8.00
N ILE A 220 -59.51 -75.22 9.20
CA ILE A 220 -59.22 -73.86 9.61
C ILE A 220 -57.70 -73.65 9.55
N ARG A 221 -57.25 -72.65 8.81
CA ARG A 221 -55.85 -72.21 8.76
C ARG A 221 -55.63 -70.98 9.63
N VAL A 222 -54.50 -70.92 10.31
CA VAL A 222 -54.06 -69.76 11.10
C VAL A 222 -52.59 -69.51 10.83
N MET A 223 -52.27 -68.35 10.27
CA MET A 223 -50.92 -67.83 10.07
C MET A 223 -50.66 -66.68 11.04
N GLN A 224 -49.44 -66.63 11.59
CA GLN A 224 -48.96 -65.59 12.47
C GLN A 224 -47.64 -65.01 11.97
N GLU A 225 -47.59 -63.68 11.87
CA GLU A 225 -46.48 -62.92 11.28
C GLU A 225 -45.19 -62.99 12.13
N ARG A 226 -44.03 -62.74 11.50
CA ARG A 226 -42.70 -62.64 12.13
C ARG A 226 -42.54 -61.46 13.10
N ALA A 227 -41.73 -61.66 14.13
CA ALA A 227 -41.29 -60.59 15.04
C ALA A 227 -40.37 -59.58 14.34
N ALA A 228 -40.45 -58.30 14.74
CA ALA A 228 -39.48 -57.28 14.37
C ALA A 228 -38.10 -57.56 15.01
N GLU A 229 -37.04 -57.45 14.22
CA GLU A 229 -35.65 -57.62 14.63
C GLU A 229 -34.82 -56.40 14.19
N LEU A 230 -33.95 -55.93 15.11
CA LEU A 230 -33.10 -54.76 14.91
C LEU A 230 -31.74 -54.95 15.57
N ASN A 231 -30.66 -54.76 14.81
CA ASN A 231 -29.28 -54.84 15.26
C ASN A 231 -28.48 -53.63 14.75
N THR A 232 -27.51 -53.16 15.56
CA THR A 232 -26.64 -52.02 15.23
C THR A 232 -25.18 -52.38 15.51
N SER A 233 -24.24 -51.90 14.70
CA SER A 233 -22.80 -52.22 14.91
C SER A 233 -22.20 -51.62 16.18
N LEU A 234 -22.79 -50.54 16.68
CA LEU A 234 -22.39 -49.86 17.91
C LEU A 234 -23.61 -49.58 18.80
N GLN A 235 -23.39 -49.71 20.11
CA GLN A 235 -24.35 -49.32 21.16
C GLN A 235 -23.89 -48.06 21.92
N THR A 236 -22.61 -47.71 21.82
CA THR A 236 -22.04 -46.49 22.41
C THR A 236 -21.07 -45.81 21.43
N ILE A 237 -21.04 -44.48 21.44
CA ILE A 237 -20.16 -43.66 20.60
C ILE A 237 -19.45 -42.63 21.48
N PRO A 238 -18.15 -42.83 21.79
CA PRO A 238 -17.35 -41.83 22.49
C PRO A 238 -16.73 -40.82 21.52
N PHE A 239 -16.93 -39.54 21.81
CA PHE A 239 -16.23 -38.42 21.20
C PHE A 239 -15.33 -37.73 22.23
N ALA A 240 -14.17 -37.24 21.78
CA ALA A 240 -13.40 -36.25 22.53
C ALA A 240 -14.12 -34.89 22.47
N ALA A 241 -13.73 -33.97 23.37
CA ALA A 241 -14.23 -32.59 23.35
C ALA A 241 -14.02 -31.90 21.99
N THR A 242 -13.00 -32.31 21.25
CA THR A 242 -12.66 -31.89 19.88
C THR A 242 -12.66 -33.10 18.95
N PRO A 243 -13.84 -33.48 18.41
CA PRO A 243 -14.00 -34.71 17.65
C PRO A 243 -13.47 -34.55 16.21
N ALA A 244 -12.36 -35.23 15.89
CA ALA A 244 -11.69 -35.07 14.60
C ALA A 244 -12.45 -35.63 13.38
N LYS A 245 -13.31 -36.65 13.55
CA LYS A 245 -14.03 -37.34 12.44
C LYS A 245 -15.37 -37.90 12.91
N ALA A 246 -16.32 -37.99 11.97
CA ALA A 246 -17.58 -38.69 12.13
C ALA A 246 -17.38 -40.20 12.42
N LYS A 247 -18.43 -40.84 12.91
CA LYS A 247 -18.50 -42.27 13.24
C LYS A 247 -19.67 -42.91 12.49
N GLU A 248 -19.37 -43.95 11.71
CA GLU A 248 -20.38 -44.74 11.02
C GLU A 248 -20.96 -45.83 11.92
N ILE A 249 -22.25 -46.09 11.76
CA ILE A 249 -23.02 -47.15 12.39
C ILE A 249 -23.76 -47.89 11.28
N THR A 250 -23.66 -49.21 11.22
CA THR A 250 -24.52 -50.00 10.33
C THR A 250 -25.78 -50.43 11.08
N VAL A 251 -26.92 -50.38 10.40
CA VAL A 251 -28.24 -50.79 10.91
C VAL A 251 -28.72 -51.98 10.10
N ASP A 252 -29.03 -53.08 10.78
CA ASP A 252 -29.56 -54.30 10.19
C ASP A 252 -30.95 -54.56 10.79
N ALA A 253 -31.97 -54.66 9.94
CA ALA A 253 -33.38 -54.69 10.33
C ALA A 253 -34.21 -55.51 9.33
N ASN A 254 -35.15 -56.31 9.83
CA ASN A 254 -36.02 -57.13 8.98
C ASN A 254 -37.32 -56.43 8.51
N PHE A 255 -37.57 -55.21 8.98
CA PHE A 255 -38.60 -54.29 8.49
C PHE A 255 -37.97 -52.94 8.11
N GLU A 256 -38.75 -52.04 7.50
CA GLU A 256 -38.31 -50.65 7.35
C GLU A 256 -38.04 -50.00 8.70
N TRP A 257 -37.07 -49.09 8.73
CA TRP A 257 -36.57 -48.51 9.97
C TRP A 257 -36.44 -46.99 9.89
N SER A 258 -36.51 -46.38 11.07
CA SER A 258 -36.38 -44.94 11.29
C SER A 258 -35.49 -44.69 12.51
N TYR A 259 -35.10 -43.43 12.72
CA TYR A 259 -34.36 -43.05 13.92
C TYR A 259 -34.90 -41.72 14.48
N THR A 260 -34.73 -41.55 15.78
CA THR A 260 -34.98 -40.29 16.51
C THR A 260 -33.79 -40.02 17.43
N SER A 261 -33.59 -38.76 17.83
CA SER A 261 -32.59 -38.38 18.82
C SER A 261 -33.26 -37.81 20.07
N SER A 262 -32.60 -37.94 21.22
CA SER A 262 -33.06 -37.37 22.49
C SER A 262 -33.09 -35.84 22.44
N GLU A 263 -34.03 -35.23 23.16
CA GLU A 263 -34.06 -33.79 23.41
C GLU A 263 -32.70 -33.29 23.94
N GLY A 264 -32.18 -32.19 23.40
CA GLY A 264 -30.83 -31.68 23.71
C GLY A 264 -29.68 -32.32 22.90
N SER A 265 -29.98 -33.04 21.82
CA SER A 265 -28.97 -33.59 20.88
C SER A 265 -28.48 -32.60 19.82
N ASP A 266 -28.76 -31.30 19.93
CA ASP A 266 -28.52 -30.30 18.86
C ASP A 266 -27.04 -30.17 18.46
N TRP A 267 -26.14 -30.59 19.34
CA TRP A 267 -24.69 -30.66 19.13
C TRP A 267 -24.24 -31.90 18.32
N LEU A 268 -25.17 -32.73 17.84
CA LEU A 268 -24.93 -33.87 16.96
C LEU A 268 -25.51 -33.63 15.58
N SER A 269 -24.73 -33.91 14.55
CA SER A 269 -25.23 -34.05 13.17
C SER A 269 -25.30 -35.53 12.80
N ILE A 270 -26.50 -36.00 12.46
CA ILE A 270 -26.81 -37.40 12.17
C ILE A 270 -27.40 -37.49 10.75
N THR A 271 -26.77 -38.30 9.89
CA THR A 271 -27.20 -38.49 8.49
C THR A 271 -27.52 -39.97 8.25
N ARG A 272 -28.67 -40.28 7.62
CA ARG A 272 -28.98 -41.65 7.17
C ARG A 272 -28.17 -41.97 5.91
N THR A 273 -27.42 -43.06 5.95
CA THR A 273 -26.65 -43.61 4.82
C THR A 273 -27.39 -44.81 4.22
N GLU A 274 -26.88 -45.38 3.12
CA GLU A 274 -27.45 -46.60 2.50
C GLU A 274 -27.45 -47.82 3.46
N THR A 275 -26.54 -47.85 4.43
CA THR A 275 -26.31 -49.00 5.33
C THR A 275 -26.55 -48.69 6.82
N GLY A 276 -26.94 -47.46 7.17
CA GLY A 276 -27.16 -47.07 8.56
C GLY A 276 -27.08 -45.55 8.81
N LEU A 277 -26.23 -45.13 9.73
CA LEU A 277 -26.09 -43.74 10.19
C LEU A 277 -24.64 -43.28 10.19
N GLU A 278 -24.40 -42.04 9.76
CA GLU A 278 -23.18 -41.28 10.04
C GLU A 278 -23.47 -40.28 11.16
N VAL A 279 -22.65 -40.28 12.22
CA VAL A 279 -22.81 -39.39 13.38
C VAL A 279 -21.55 -38.56 13.57
N SER A 280 -21.71 -37.25 13.71
CA SER A 280 -20.65 -36.31 14.08
C SER A 280 -21.12 -35.41 15.24
N ALA A 281 -20.17 -34.78 15.92
CA ALA A 281 -20.43 -33.93 17.09
C ALA A 281 -19.72 -32.58 16.92
N GLU A 282 -20.33 -31.51 17.43
CA GLU A 282 -19.68 -30.22 17.58
C GLU A 282 -18.63 -30.24 18.71
N ILE A 283 -17.78 -29.22 18.79
CA ILE A 283 -16.85 -29.05 19.92
C ILE A 283 -17.64 -28.90 21.23
N ASN A 284 -17.15 -29.51 22.31
CA ASN A 284 -17.67 -29.33 23.66
C ASN A 284 -16.67 -28.51 24.51
N PRO A 285 -16.79 -27.17 24.54
CA PRO A 285 -15.84 -26.31 25.24
C PRO A 285 -16.03 -26.29 26.77
N GLU A 286 -17.04 -26.99 27.28
CA GLU A 286 -17.35 -27.03 28.71
C GLU A 286 -16.43 -27.99 29.48
N THR A 287 -16.35 -27.81 30.81
CA THR A 287 -15.70 -28.78 31.71
C THR A 287 -16.48 -30.11 31.78
N ALA A 288 -17.80 -30.05 31.61
CA ALA A 288 -18.68 -31.19 31.78
C ALA A 288 -18.76 -32.04 30.51
N SER A 289 -18.67 -33.36 30.67
CA SER A 289 -19.05 -34.30 29.62
C SER A 289 -20.55 -34.21 29.34
N ARG A 290 -20.94 -34.28 28.06
CA ARG A 290 -22.34 -34.30 27.61
C ARG A 290 -22.69 -35.64 26.95
N SER A 291 -23.97 -36.00 26.93
CA SER A 291 -24.45 -37.22 26.31
C SER A 291 -25.85 -37.06 25.73
N ALA A 292 -26.11 -37.76 24.63
CA ALA A 292 -27.41 -37.85 23.96
C ALA A 292 -27.64 -39.30 23.52
N THR A 293 -28.88 -39.68 23.23
CA THR A 293 -29.21 -41.02 22.70
C THR A 293 -29.84 -40.93 21.33
N ILE A 294 -29.48 -41.86 20.44
CA ILE A 294 -30.12 -42.08 19.15
C ILE A 294 -30.93 -43.38 19.27
N THR A 295 -32.24 -43.30 19.13
CA THR A 295 -33.14 -44.46 19.15
C THR A 295 -33.47 -44.83 17.71
N VAL A 296 -33.03 -46.00 17.28
CA VAL A 296 -33.40 -46.62 16.01
C VAL A 296 -34.59 -47.54 16.27
N THR A 297 -35.60 -47.50 15.40
CA THR A 297 -36.88 -48.21 15.55
C THR A 297 -37.28 -48.86 14.23
N THR A 298 -37.74 -50.11 14.26
CA THR A 298 -38.27 -50.86 13.11
C THR A 298 -39.50 -51.68 13.52
N GLY A 299 -40.38 -52.01 12.58
CA GLY A 299 -41.58 -52.82 12.85
C GLY A 299 -42.79 -52.49 11.97
N ASP A 300 -43.96 -52.99 12.38
CA ASP A 300 -45.25 -52.86 11.68
C ASP A 300 -45.96 -51.49 11.87
N GLY A 301 -45.39 -50.63 12.73
CA GLY A 301 -46.00 -49.35 13.12
C GLY A 301 -47.15 -49.46 14.13
N LYS A 302 -47.36 -50.63 14.75
CA LYS A 302 -48.36 -50.88 15.79
C LYS A 302 -47.72 -51.51 17.03
N ALA A 303 -47.79 -52.83 17.18
CA ALA A 303 -47.36 -53.55 18.38
C ALA A 303 -46.07 -54.35 18.15
N ASN A 304 -45.79 -54.73 16.89
CA ASN A 304 -44.64 -55.52 16.51
C ASN A 304 -43.46 -54.59 16.19
N VAL A 305 -42.81 -54.09 17.24
CA VAL A 305 -41.77 -53.06 17.17
C VAL A 305 -40.49 -53.52 17.88
N ALA A 306 -39.35 -53.29 17.23
CA ALA A 306 -38.02 -53.49 17.82
C ALA A 306 -37.23 -52.16 17.86
N GLU A 307 -36.61 -51.90 19.00
CA GLU A 307 -35.85 -50.66 19.25
C GLU A 307 -34.41 -50.94 19.70
N ARG A 308 -33.50 -50.03 19.30
CA ARG A 308 -32.11 -50.00 19.74
C ARG A 308 -31.71 -48.57 20.09
N VAL A 309 -31.27 -48.37 21.33
CA VAL A 309 -30.80 -47.08 21.84
C VAL A 309 -29.27 -47.05 21.80
N ILE A 310 -28.72 -46.11 21.05
CA ILE A 310 -27.28 -45.88 20.92
C ILE A 310 -26.92 -44.65 21.77
N THR A 311 -26.01 -44.80 22.73
CA THR A 311 -25.60 -43.69 23.60
C THR A 311 -24.38 -42.99 23.03
N VAL A 312 -24.54 -41.72 22.65
CA VAL A 312 -23.43 -40.85 22.23
C VAL A 312 -22.97 -40.04 23.45
N SER A 313 -21.66 -40.06 23.72
CA SER A 313 -21.06 -39.35 24.85
C SER A 313 -19.85 -38.55 24.39
N GLN A 314 -19.69 -37.34 24.89
CA GLN A 314 -18.59 -36.45 24.56
C GLN A 314 -17.93 -35.90 25.83
N SER A 315 -16.60 -35.94 25.91
CA SER A 315 -15.87 -35.35 27.04
C SER A 315 -15.94 -33.81 27.03
N GLY A 316 -15.70 -33.19 28.18
CA GLY A 316 -15.38 -31.76 28.27
C GLY A 316 -13.90 -31.47 27.99
N PHE A 317 -13.53 -30.19 27.92
CA PHE A 317 -12.14 -29.72 27.85
C PHE A 317 -11.34 -30.05 29.10
N ASP A 318 -10.06 -30.37 28.90
CA ASP A 318 -9.08 -30.49 29.97
C ASP A 318 -8.48 -29.12 30.28
N PHE A 319 -9.03 -28.46 31.32
CA PHE A 319 -8.62 -27.11 31.66
C PHE A 319 -7.20 -27.00 32.23
N ASP A 320 -6.49 -28.09 32.50
CA ASP A 320 -5.04 -28.03 32.78
C ASP A 320 -4.20 -27.79 31.51
N ALA A 321 -4.75 -28.02 30.31
CA ALA A 321 -4.07 -27.82 29.03
C ALA A 321 -4.32 -26.43 28.42
N LEU A 322 -3.32 -25.89 27.72
CA LEU A 322 -3.49 -24.74 26.82
C LEU A 322 -4.19 -25.25 25.54
N ILE A 323 -5.31 -24.65 25.16
CA ILE A 323 -6.15 -25.12 24.04
C ILE A 323 -6.29 -24.00 22.99
N LEU A 324 -5.88 -24.29 21.75
CA LEU A 324 -5.78 -23.34 20.64
C LEU A 324 -6.55 -23.84 19.41
N GLY A 325 -7.35 -22.97 18.80
CA GLY A 325 -7.97 -23.19 17.49
C GLY A 325 -7.05 -22.75 16.35
N LEU A 326 -6.75 -23.66 15.42
CA LEU A 326 -5.91 -23.46 14.25
C LEU A 326 -6.73 -23.62 12.96
N ASN A 327 -6.71 -22.63 12.08
CA ASN A 327 -7.26 -22.71 10.74
C ASN A 327 -6.12 -22.98 9.75
N VAL A 328 -5.93 -24.26 9.38
CA VAL A 328 -4.83 -24.71 8.53
C VAL A 328 -5.29 -24.70 7.08
N THR A 329 -4.57 -23.96 6.23
CA THR A 329 -5.01 -23.70 4.84
C THR A 329 -4.19 -24.47 3.83
N ALA A 330 -4.77 -24.70 2.63
CA ALA A 330 -4.08 -25.37 1.53
C ALA A 330 -2.83 -24.60 1.01
N SER A 331 -2.61 -23.36 1.49
CA SER A 331 -1.42 -22.56 1.15
C SER A 331 -0.19 -22.98 1.96
N ASP A 332 -0.36 -23.47 3.19
CA ASP A 332 0.70 -24.07 3.99
C ASP A 332 0.10 -25.01 5.04
N LEU A 333 0.16 -26.34 4.79
CA LEU A 333 -0.38 -27.37 5.69
C LEU A 333 0.50 -27.61 6.94
N ARG A 334 1.57 -26.83 7.12
CA ARG A 334 2.34 -26.81 8.37
C ARG A 334 1.72 -25.81 9.33
N ALA A 335 1.74 -26.16 10.62
CA ALA A 335 1.44 -25.24 11.72
C ALA A 335 2.60 -25.18 12.72
N ARG A 336 2.72 -24.06 13.44
CA ARG A 336 3.69 -23.90 14.55
C ARG A 336 3.01 -23.27 15.76
N LEU A 337 3.24 -23.83 16.95
CA LEU A 337 2.63 -23.34 18.20
C LEU A 337 3.50 -22.30 18.90
N PRO A 338 2.94 -21.32 19.64
CA PRO A 338 3.69 -20.23 20.27
C PRO A 338 4.49 -20.64 21.53
N LEU A 339 4.86 -21.91 21.72
CA LEU A 339 5.45 -22.39 22.98
C LEU A 339 6.91 -21.91 23.15
N SER A 340 7.21 -21.27 24.28
CA SER A 340 8.52 -20.73 24.62
C SER A 340 8.87 -20.94 26.11
N GLY A 341 9.97 -20.35 26.57
CA GLY A 341 10.52 -20.59 27.90
C GLY A 341 11.00 -22.04 28.10
N ASP A 342 10.84 -22.56 29.31
CA ASP A 342 10.89 -24.00 29.58
C ASP A 342 9.65 -24.69 29.00
N VAL A 343 9.87 -25.68 28.13
CA VAL A 343 8.85 -26.50 27.47
C VAL A 343 9.07 -27.98 27.83
N GLN A 344 8.05 -28.62 28.39
CA GLN A 344 7.96 -30.07 28.68
C GLN A 344 6.49 -30.48 28.58
N VAL A 345 6.02 -30.88 27.40
CA VAL A 345 4.59 -31.07 27.13
C VAL A 345 4.27 -32.34 26.35
N THR A 346 3.02 -32.77 26.46
CA THR A 346 2.33 -33.60 25.46
C THR A 346 1.44 -32.69 24.62
N ILE A 347 1.45 -32.85 23.30
CA ILE A 347 0.66 -32.08 22.34
C ILE A 347 -0.29 -33.05 21.62
N ASP A 348 -1.59 -32.82 21.71
CA ASP A 348 -2.58 -33.40 20.81
C ASP A 348 -2.86 -32.37 19.70
N TRP A 349 -2.54 -32.70 18.45
CA TRP A 349 -2.67 -31.82 17.31
C TRP A 349 -4.10 -31.75 16.74
N GLY A 350 -5.07 -32.50 17.29
CA GLY A 350 -6.47 -32.45 16.87
C GLY A 350 -6.80 -33.19 15.57
N ASP A 351 -5.79 -33.68 14.82
CA ASP A 351 -5.97 -34.59 13.68
C ASP A 351 -5.91 -36.08 14.06
N GLY A 352 -5.71 -36.37 15.36
CA GLY A 352 -5.45 -37.69 15.92
C GLY A 352 -3.97 -37.99 16.20
N THR A 353 -3.05 -37.08 15.84
CA THR A 353 -1.62 -37.16 16.18
C THR A 353 -1.37 -36.62 17.58
N VAL A 354 -0.77 -37.45 18.44
CA VAL A 354 -0.32 -37.05 19.79
C VAL A 354 1.20 -37.19 19.89
N GLU A 355 1.88 -36.11 20.25
CA GLU A 355 3.32 -36.08 20.53
C GLU A 355 3.57 -35.98 22.04
N GLU A 356 4.21 -36.99 22.63
CA GLU A 356 4.59 -36.99 24.05
C GLU A 356 6.03 -36.51 24.26
N ASN A 357 6.30 -35.86 25.40
CA ASN A 357 7.63 -35.42 25.82
C ASN A 357 8.29 -34.39 24.87
N VAL A 358 7.49 -33.50 24.29
CA VAL A 358 7.98 -32.39 23.46
C VAL A 358 8.72 -31.39 24.35
N THR A 359 9.96 -31.10 23.96
CA THR A 359 10.88 -30.20 24.71
C THR A 359 11.38 -29.02 23.87
N THR A 360 11.01 -29.00 22.59
CA THR A 360 11.39 -27.96 21.62
C THR A 360 10.51 -26.73 21.75
N LYS A 361 11.12 -25.54 21.69
CA LYS A 361 10.39 -24.29 21.51
C LYS A 361 9.78 -24.22 20.12
N GLN A 362 8.62 -23.59 20.03
CA GLN A 362 7.85 -23.38 18.80
C GLN A 362 7.73 -24.65 17.93
N PRO A 363 7.19 -25.76 18.48
CA PRO A 363 7.08 -27.04 17.78
C PRO A 363 6.20 -26.91 16.53
N GLN A 364 6.45 -27.79 15.56
CA GLN A 364 5.84 -27.75 14.23
C GLN A 364 5.18 -29.09 13.91
N HIS A 365 3.96 -29.05 13.36
CA HIS A 365 3.27 -30.21 12.78
C HIS A 365 3.03 -30.04 11.28
N GLN A 366 2.68 -31.14 10.63
CA GLN A 366 2.35 -31.23 9.21
C GLN A 366 1.03 -31.97 9.05
N TYR A 367 -0.05 -31.22 8.83
CA TYR A 367 -1.38 -31.78 8.57
C TYR A 367 -1.46 -32.36 7.15
N THR A 368 -2.42 -33.27 6.94
CA THR A 368 -2.71 -33.87 5.62
C THR A 368 -3.65 -33.04 4.78
N ASP A 369 -4.62 -32.38 5.42
CA ASP A 369 -5.75 -31.72 4.80
C ASP A 369 -5.91 -30.28 5.34
N PRO A 370 -6.49 -29.35 4.57
CA PRO A 370 -6.80 -28.01 5.04
C PRO A 370 -8.13 -28.02 5.81
N ASP A 371 -8.09 -27.78 7.12
CA ASP A 371 -9.27 -27.79 7.99
C ASP A 371 -9.05 -26.95 9.26
N TYR A 372 -10.10 -26.85 10.08
CA TYR A 372 -10.04 -26.31 11.44
C TYR A 372 -9.65 -27.41 12.44
N TYR A 373 -8.50 -27.24 13.10
CA TYR A 373 -7.97 -28.14 14.11
C TYR A 373 -7.95 -27.48 15.48
N VAL A 374 -8.25 -28.22 16.54
CA VAL A 374 -8.09 -27.73 17.91
C VAL A 374 -6.98 -28.52 18.59
N VAL A 375 -5.93 -27.79 18.96
CA VAL A 375 -4.70 -28.32 19.53
C VAL A 375 -4.74 -28.18 21.05
N SER A 376 -4.39 -29.23 21.76
CA SER A 376 -4.30 -29.26 23.23
C SER A 376 -2.87 -29.52 23.68
N VAL A 377 -2.33 -28.65 24.53
CA VAL A 377 -0.96 -28.68 25.03
C VAL A 377 -0.97 -28.85 26.55
N LYS A 378 -0.60 -30.04 27.04
CA LYS A 378 -0.60 -30.38 28.47
C LYS A 378 0.81 -30.61 29.00
N GLY A 379 1.16 -29.94 30.09
CA GLY A 379 2.48 -30.05 30.71
C GLY A 379 3.02 -28.68 31.11
N THR A 380 4.35 -28.53 31.15
CA THR A 380 4.99 -27.25 31.52
C THR A 380 5.30 -26.41 30.28
N VAL A 381 4.77 -25.19 30.25
CA VAL A 381 5.12 -24.11 29.32
C VAL A 381 5.15 -22.82 30.12
N THR A 382 6.32 -22.21 30.22
CA THR A 382 6.53 -21.01 31.07
C THR A 382 6.42 -19.69 30.31
N ALA A 383 6.44 -19.69 28.98
CA ALA A 383 6.15 -18.49 28.19
C ALA A 383 5.49 -18.81 26.84
N LEU A 384 4.72 -17.87 26.30
CA LEU A 384 4.19 -17.90 24.93
C LEU A 384 4.77 -16.74 24.10
N ASP A 385 5.28 -17.02 22.91
CA ASP A 385 5.99 -16.06 22.05
C ASP A 385 5.90 -16.41 20.55
N CYS A 386 5.33 -15.49 19.76
CA CYS A 386 5.14 -15.61 18.31
C CYS A 386 6.27 -15.01 17.46
N SER A 387 7.23 -14.29 18.04
CA SER A 387 8.24 -13.47 17.33
C SER A 387 9.14 -14.24 16.35
N GLY A 388 9.14 -15.58 16.42
CA GLY A 388 9.90 -16.48 15.55
C GLY A 388 9.05 -17.51 14.77
N LEU A 389 7.72 -17.41 14.78
CA LEU A 389 6.84 -18.44 14.16
C LEU A 389 6.81 -18.41 12.64
N ASN A 390 6.83 -17.22 12.03
CA ASN A 390 6.61 -17.06 10.59
C ASN A 390 7.74 -17.68 9.75
N LEU A 391 7.36 -18.36 8.67
CA LEU A 391 8.28 -18.98 7.72
C LEU A 391 8.42 -18.08 6.48
N SER A 392 9.48 -18.27 5.70
CA SER A 392 9.76 -17.43 4.51
C SER A 392 8.71 -17.52 3.39
N SER A 393 7.78 -18.48 3.46
CA SER A 393 6.72 -18.73 2.48
C SER A 393 5.32 -18.36 2.95
N TYR A 394 5.06 -18.34 4.26
CA TYR A 394 3.72 -18.13 4.83
C TYR A 394 3.81 -17.68 6.30
N ASN A 395 2.90 -16.79 6.71
CA ASN A 395 2.76 -16.35 8.09
C ASN A 395 2.02 -17.42 8.90
N GLN A 396 2.78 -18.27 9.58
CA GLN A 396 2.25 -19.32 10.47
C GLN A 396 1.38 -18.73 11.61
N THR A 397 1.66 -17.50 12.04
CA THR A 397 0.86 -16.73 13.00
C THR A 397 -0.60 -16.55 12.57
N ASP A 398 -0.87 -16.42 11.27
CA ASP A 398 -2.22 -16.21 10.72
C ASP A 398 -3.10 -17.46 10.74
N GLN A 399 -2.56 -18.63 11.15
CA GLN A 399 -3.35 -19.84 11.37
C GLN A 399 -3.97 -19.90 12.78
N ILE A 400 -3.43 -19.17 13.76
CA ILE A 400 -3.97 -19.17 15.13
C ILE A 400 -5.18 -18.24 15.16
N VAL A 401 -6.38 -18.80 15.29
CA VAL A 401 -7.64 -18.06 15.16
C VAL A 401 -8.47 -17.97 16.45
N GLU A 402 -8.23 -18.85 17.42
CA GLU A 402 -8.96 -18.82 18.71
C GLU A 402 -8.10 -19.35 19.86
N VAL A 403 -8.25 -18.77 21.07
CA VAL A 403 -7.74 -19.34 22.32
C VAL A 403 -8.93 -19.79 23.17
N TYR A 404 -9.05 -21.09 23.40
CA TYR A 404 -10.15 -21.70 24.14
C TYR A 404 -9.89 -21.82 25.64
N ASN A 405 -8.62 -22.02 26.05
CA ASN A 405 -8.23 -22.08 27.45
C ASN A 405 -6.72 -21.83 27.59
N TRP A 406 -6.32 -21.21 28.70
CA TRP A 406 -4.92 -20.85 28.99
C TRP A 406 -4.08 -21.98 29.62
N GLY A 407 -4.73 -22.90 30.32
CA GLY A 407 -4.07 -24.07 30.93
C GLY A 407 -3.27 -23.78 32.20
N ARG A 408 -3.01 -24.83 32.99
CA ARG A 408 -2.14 -24.75 34.19
C ARG A 408 -0.69 -25.04 33.86
N THR A 409 -0.17 -24.46 32.78
CA THR A 409 1.15 -24.79 32.23
C THR A 409 2.32 -24.18 33.00
N GLY A 410 2.05 -23.27 33.93
CA GLY A 410 3.08 -22.58 34.73
C GLY A 410 3.65 -21.33 34.07
N LEU A 411 2.83 -20.59 33.31
CA LEU A 411 3.22 -19.34 32.65
C LEU A 411 3.81 -18.31 33.63
N THR A 412 4.87 -17.64 33.19
CA THR A 412 5.53 -16.53 33.90
C THR A 412 5.76 -15.31 33.01
N SER A 413 5.63 -15.46 31.68
CA SER A 413 5.68 -14.39 30.69
C SER A 413 4.69 -14.65 29.54
N MET A 414 4.02 -13.59 29.09
CA MET A 414 3.22 -13.55 27.86
C MET A 414 3.85 -12.60 26.83
N GLU A 415 5.15 -12.33 26.96
CA GLU A 415 5.89 -11.42 26.07
C GLU A 415 5.89 -11.93 24.62
N GLY A 416 5.28 -11.16 23.71
CA GLY A 416 5.11 -11.53 22.30
C GLY A 416 4.07 -12.63 22.03
N ALA A 417 3.26 -13.02 23.02
CA ALA A 417 2.21 -14.03 22.84
C ALA A 417 1.18 -13.60 21.79
N PHE A 418 0.97 -14.39 20.74
CA PHE A 418 0.05 -14.06 19.63
C PHE A 418 0.42 -12.79 18.84
N TYR A 419 1.66 -12.30 18.96
CA TYR A 419 2.19 -11.22 18.12
C TYR A 419 2.02 -11.54 16.62
N HIS A 420 1.39 -10.63 15.88
CA HIS A 420 0.97 -10.79 14.47
C HIS A 420 0.02 -11.96 14.14
N CYS A 421 -0.70 -12.52 15.12
CA CYS A 421 -1.81 -13.43 14.80
C CYS A 421 -3.02 -12.64 14.27
N THR A 422 -2.97 -12.20 13.01
CA THR A 422 -3.96 -11.23 12.48
C THR A 422 -5.38 -11.79 12.41
N ASN A 423 -5.50 -13.11 12.25
CA ASN A 423 -6.77 -13.85 12.22
C ASN A 423 -7.26 -14.33 13.60
N LEU A 424 -6.56 -14.02 14.69
CA LEU A 424 -7.02 -14.33 16.05
C LEU A 424 -8.30 -13.54 16.33
N ALA A 425 -9.45 -14.23 16.28
CA ALA A 425 -10.76 -13.63 16.38
C ALA A 425 -11.27 -13.54 17.83
N LYS A 426 -10.91 -14.53 18.66
CA LYS A 426 -11.44 -14.71 20.01
C LYS A 426 -10.40 -15.29 20.97
N ILE A 427 -10.43 -14.80 22.21
CA ILE A 427 -9.67 -15.33 23.34
C ILE A 427 -10.61 -15.51 24.52
N ASP A 428 -10.34 -16.50 25.38
CA ASP A 428 -11.11 -16.78 26.59
C ASP A 428 -10.53 -16.09 27.84
N THR A 429 -11.30 -16.05 28.93
CA THR A 429 -10.89 -15.53 30.24
C THR A 429 -9.96 -16.49 31.00
N ASP A 430 -9.23 -16.02 32.02
CA ASP A 430 -8.38 -16.90 32.85
C ASP A 430 -9.20 -17.68 33.89
N ARG A 431 -9.72 -18.84 33.46
CA ARG A 431 -10.51 -19.75 34.30
C ARG A 431 -9.66 -20.60 35.26
N THR A 432 -8.33 -20.55 35.19
CA THR A 432 -7.46 -21.60 35.77
C THR A 432 -6.33 -21.09 36.66
N GLU A 433 -6.27 -19.77 36.87
CA GLU A 433 -5.15 -19.07 37.52
C GLU A 433 -3.85 -19.16 36.69
N ALA A 434 -3.98 -19.30 35.36
CA ALA A 434 -2.86 -19.42 34.43
C ALA A 434 -1.91 -18.23 34.53
N PHE A 435 -2.43 -17.03 34.80
CA PHE A 435 -1.66 -15.80 34.87
C PHE A 435 -1.15 -15.44 36.28
N ALA A 436 -1.38 -16.27 37.29
CA ALA A 436 -1.03 -15.99 38.69
C ALA A 436 0.47 -15.73 38.96
N LYS A 437 1.36 -16.12 38.04
CA LYS A 437 2.81 -15.87 38.10
C LYS A 437 3.33 -15.06 36.91
N VAL A 438 2.46 -14.58 36.03
CA VAL A 438 2.86 -13.82 34.84
C VAL A 438 3.25 -12.40 35.25
N THR A 439 4.45 -12.00 34.85
CA THR A 439 5.00 -10.67 35.17
C THR A 439 4.92 -9.68 34.01
N THR A 440 4.63 -10.14 32.80
CA THR A 440 4.54 -9.30 31.59
C THR A 440 3.54 -9.86 30.58
N PHE A 441 2.78 -8.95 29.96
CA PHE A 441 1.97 -9.15 28.75
C PHE A 441 2.48 -8.28 27.59
N GLU A 442 3.75 -7.86 27.63
CA GLU A 442 4.33 -6.96 26.64
C GLU A 442 4.23 -7.54 25.22
N GLN A 443 3.61 -6.79 24.30
CA GLN A 443 3.34 -7.21 22.92
C GLN A 443 2.50 -8.48 22.76
N ALA A 444 1.83 -8.96 23.82
CA ALA A 444 0.75 -9.93 23.66
C ALA A 444 -0.33 -9.35 22.72
N PHE A 445 -1.00 -10.17 21.90
CA PHE A 445 -2.07 -9.78 20.95
C PHE A 445 -1.79 -8.59 20.02
N ARG A 446 -0.53 -8.16 19.91
CA ARG A 446 -0.11 -7.02 19.10
C ARG A 446 -0.28 -7.34 17.62
N TYR A 447 -0.99 -6.47 16.90
CA TYR A 447 -1.49 -6.67 15.53
C TYR A 447 -2.48 -7.84 15.36
N CYS A 448 -3.21 -8.25 16.40
CA CYS A 448 -4.40 -9.10 16.23
C CYS A 448 -5.58 -8.29 15.70
N GLU A 449 -5.53 -7.97 14.40
CA GLU A 449 -6.47 -7.02 13.77
C GLU A 449 -7.93 -7.48 13.81
N ASN A 450 -8.19 -8.79 13.85
CA ASN A 450 -9.52 -9.39 13.92
C ASN A 450 -9.99 -9.75 15.34
N LEU A 451 -9.25 -9.41 16.40
CA LEU A 451 -9.67 -9.73 17.78
C LEU A 451 -10.92 -8.93 18.15
N ALA A 452 -12.06 -9.61 18.29
CA ALA A 452 -13.36 -8.97 18.37
C ALA A 452 -13.63 -8.24 19.70
N GLU A 453 -13.20 -8.83 20.82
CA GLU A 453 -13.43 -8.30 22.17
C GLU A 453 -12.30 -8.69 23.13
N ILE A 454 -12.22 -7.97 24.25
CA ILE A 454 -11.41 -8.36 25.42
C ILE A 454 -12.36 -9.04 26.40
N PRO A 455 -12.20 -10.33 26.73
CA PRO A 455 -13.11 -11.03 27.63
C PRO A 455 -13.03 -10.47 29.05
N GLN A 456 -14.17 -10.43 29.74
CA GLN A 456 -14.21 -10.03 31.15
C GLN A 456 -13.39 -11.01 32.01
N GLY A 457 -12.63 -10.47 32.97
CA GLY A 457 -11.79 -11.24 33.89
C GLY A 457 -10.47 -11.76 33.32
N LEU A 458 -10.08 -11.37 32.10
CA LEU A 458 -8.86 -11.86 31.42
C LEU A 458 -7.59 -11.82 32.29
N LEU A 459 -7.45 -10.81 33.15
CA LEU A 459 -6.28 -10.62 34.02
C LEU A 459 -6.63 -10.68 35.52
N ASP A 460 -7.78 -11.25 35.89
CA ASP A 460 -8.25 -11.27 37.29
C ASP A 460 -7.27 -11.96 38.25
N ASN A 461 -6.51 -12.94 37.76
CA ASN A 461 -5.51 -13.65 38.56
C ASN A 461 -4.09 -13.06 38.44
N ALA A 462 -3.85 -12.06 37.59
CA ALA A 462 -2.51 -11.58 37.20
C ALA A 462 -1.83 -10.67 38.26
N VAL A 463 -1.77 -11.14 39.50
CA VAL A 463 -1.33 -10.37 40.68
C VAL A 463 0.16 -9.99 40.70
N GLU A 464 0.99 -10.69 39.90
CA GLU A 464 2.42 -10.41 39.73
C GLU A 464 2.74 -9.51 38.52
N LEU A 465 1.72 -9.05 37.77
CA LEU A 465 1.88 -8.34 36.51
C LEU A 465 2.53 -6.95 36.68
N LEU A 466 3.60 -6.71 35.93
CA LEU A 466 4.39 -5.47 35.95
C LEU A 466 4.12 -4.57 34.74
N THR A 467 3.81 -5.15 33.56
CA THR A 467 3.59 -4.39 32.32
C THR A 467 2.59 -5.08 31.38
N VAL A 468 1.78 -4.27 30.70
CA VAL A 468 0.88 -4.65 29.59
C VAL A 468 1.22 -3.86 28.31
N ALA A 469 2.48 -3.44 28.16
CA ALA A 469 2.92 -2.58 27.07
C ALA A 469 2.58 -3.16 25.68
N ASP A 470 2.00 -2.35 24.79
CA ASP A 470 1.54 -2.75 23.46
C ASP A 470 0.52 -3.93 23.40
N MET A 471 -0.11 -4.35 24.52
CA MET A 471 -0.93 -5.58 24.61
C MET A 471 -2.19 -5.61 23.70
N PHE A 472 -2.71 -4.47 23.24
CA PHE A 472 -3.73 -4.43 22.18
C PHE A 472 -3.34 -3.46 21.05
N TYR A 473 -2.03 -3.26 20.85
CA TYR A 473 -1.50 -2.40 19.79
C TYR A 473 -2.00 -2.87 18.42
N GLN A 474 -2.72 -2.00 17.70
CA GLN A 474 -3.34 -2.27 16.40
C GLN A 474 -4.35 -3.43 16.40
N ALA A 475 -5.01 -3.73 17.53
CA ALA A 475 -6.22 -4.55 17.57
C ALA A 475 -7.41 -3.71 17.08
N LYS A 476 -7.47 -3.50 15.77
CA LYS A 476 -8.25 -2.42 15.12
C LYS A 476 -9.76 -2.48 15.33
N ILE A 477 -10.34 -3.64 15.62
CA ILE A 477 -11.80 -3.81 15.76
C ILE A 477 -12.30 -3.86 17.21
N ILE A 478 -11.41 -3.82 18.22
CA ILE A 478 -11.82 -3.77 19.62
C ILE A 478 -12.53 -2.42 19.89
N THR A 479 -13.81 -2.48 20.27
CA THR A 479 -14.68 -1.32 20.51
C THR A 479 -14.92 -1.01 21.99
N SER A 480 -14.71 -1.97 22.89
CA SER A 480 -14.96 -1.84 24.32
C SER A 480 -13.86 -2.47 25.18
N VAL A 481 -13.66 -1.92 26.38
CA VAL A 481 -12.70 -2.43 27.39
C VAL A 481 -13.48 -2.79 28.67
N PRO A 482 -13.32 -4.00 29.23
CA PRO A 482 -13.90 -4.36 30.52
C PRO A 482 -13.41 -3.42 31.64
N ALA A 483 -14.32 -2.91 32.47
CA ALA A 483 -14.00 -1.94 33.52
C ALA A 483 -13.08 -2.50 34.62
N ASP A 484 -13.05 -3.82 34.77
CA ASP A 484 -12.27 -4.60 35.74
C ASP A 484 -10.94 -5.13 35.20
N LEU A 485 -10.62 -4.93 33.91
CA LEU A 485 -9.48 -5.56 33.21
C LEU A 485 -8.13 -5.47 33.94
N LEU A 486 -7.86 -4.40 34.70
CA LEU A 486 -6.59 -4.22 35.44
C LEU A 486 -6.78 -4.16 36.97
N ALA A 487 -7.98 -4.47 37.47
CA ALA A 487 -8.37 -4.28 38.85
C ALA A 487 -7.54 -5.11 39.85
N ASN A 488 -7.02 -6.27 39.43
CA ASN A 488 -6.23 -7.18 40.27
C ASN A 488 -4.72 -7.17 39.96
N CYS A 489 -4.21 -6.12 39.29
CA CYS A 489 -2.80 -5.98 38.91
C CYS A 489 -2.07 -4.90 39.76
N PRO A 490 -1.90 -5.07 41.10
CA PRO A 490 -1.44 -3.99 41.98
C PRO A 490 0.02 -3.57 41.78
N LYS A 491 0.82 -4.40 41.09
CA LYS A 491 2.24 -4.17 40.80
C LYS A 491 2.50 -3.53 39.42
N LEU A 492 1.45 -3.24 38.66
CA LEU A 492 1.54 -2.73 37.29
C LEU A 492 2.21 -1.35 37.25
N THR A 493 3.31 -1.24 36.50
CA THR A 493 4.13 -0.02 36.36
C THR A 493 4.03 0.65 35.00
N SER A 494 3.65 -0.08 33.94
CA SER A 494 3.44 0.46 32.58
C SER A 494 2.19 -0.10 31.90
N VAL A 495 1.46 0.81 31.23
CA VAL A 495 0.38 0.54 30.26
C VAL A 495 0.70 1.17 28.89
N TYR A 496 1.99 1.35 28.61
CA TYR A 496 2.48 2.00 27.39
C TYR A 496 1.80 1.44 26.15
N SER A 497 1.16 2.29 25.36
CA SER A 497 0.65 1.94 24.03
C SER A 497 -0.43 0.82 24.05
N LEU A 498 -1.01 0.51 25.22
CA LEU A 498 -1.96 -0.59 25.44
C LEU A 498 -3.14 -0.60 24.46
N PHE A 499 -3.81 0.55 24.24
CA PHE A 499 -4.95 0.65 23.31
C PHE A 499 -4.61 1.39 22.01
N ASN A 500 -3.32 1.49 21.66
CA ASN A 500 -2.86 2.28 20.53
C ASN A 500 -3.32 1.68 19.18
N GLY A 501 -4.08 2.43 18.39
CA GLY A 501 -4.63 1.97 17.11
C GLY A 501 -5.86 1.07 17.21
N THR A 502 -6.54 1.05 18.37
CA THR A 502 -7.83 0.36 18.55
C THR A 502 -9.02 1.24 18.13
N ALA A 503 -10.22 0.65 18.07
CA ALA A 503 -11.48 1.34 17.82
C ALA A 503 -12.32 1.54 19.10
N ILE A 504 -11.68 1.65 20.27
CA ILE A 504 -12.42 1.78 21.54
C ILE A 504 -13.28 3.05 21.55
N GLU A 505 -14.56 2.91 21.90
CA GLU A 505 -15.52 4.02 21.89
C GLU A 505 -15.53 4.79 23.23
N SER A 506 -15.26 4.09 24.34
CA SER A 506 -15.25 4.63 25.70
C SER A 506 -14.30 3.83 26.61
N ILE A 507 -14.03 4.37 27.81
CA ILE A 507 -13.18 3.76 28.83
C ILE A 507 -13.75 4.07 30.22
N ASP A 508 -13.70 3.12 31.17
CA ASP A 508 -14.16 3.35 32.54
C ASP A 508 -13.18 4.26 33.31
N GLY A 509 -13.71 5.17 34.12
CA GLY A 509 -12.91 6.11 34.91
C GLY A 509 -12.10 5.48 36.03
N ASN A 510 -12.38 4.22 36.40
CA ASN A 510 -11.70 3.49 37.47
C ASN A 510 -10.77 2.38 36.93
N ILE A 511 -10.56 2.29 35.61
CA ILE A 511 -9.74 1.24 34.98
C ILE A 511 -8.32 1.12 35.58
N PHE A 512 -7.74 2.22 36.06
CA PHE A 512 -6.42 2.25 36.72
C PHE A 512 -6.47 2.46 38.25
N ALA A 513 -7.65 2.37 38.87
CA ALA A 513 -7.86 2.76 40.27
C ALA A 513 -7.04 1.89 41.26
N ASN A 514 -6.75 0.64 40.90
CA ASN A 514 -6.04 -0.32 41.75
C ASN A 514 -4.56 -0.49 41.37
N ASN A 515 -4.00 0.37 40.50
CA ASN A 515 -2.62 0.28 40.00
C ASN A 515 -1.76 1.46 40.52
N PRO A 516 -1.48 1.57 41.83
CA PRO A 516 -0.80 2.73 42.43
C PRO A 516 0.69 2.84 42.05
N GLU A 517 1.26 1.77 41.49
CA GLU A 517 2.64 1.70 41.01
C GLU A 517 2.82 2.21 39.57
N LEU A 518 1.72 2.59 38.89
CA LEU A 518 1.74 3.02 37.49
C LEU A 518 2.56 4.31 37.28
N THR A 519 3.54 4.24 36.36
CA THR A 519 4.48 5.32 36.03
C THR A 519 4.46 5.70 34.56
N ASP A 520 4.25 4.74 33.66
CA ASP A 520 4.30 4.92 32.22
C ASP A 520 2.92 4.67 31.57
N VAL A 521 2.41 5.71 30.93
CA VAL A 521 1.14 5.75 30.19
C VAL A 521 1.35 6.26 28.76
N GLY A 522 2.59 6.24 28.26
CA GLY A 522 2.94 6.77 26.94
C GLY A 522 2.16 6.08 25.82
N LEU A 523 1.69 6.82 24.82
CA LEU A 523 0.90 6.33 23.67
C LEU A 523 -0.40 5.56 24.01
N LEU A 524 -0.84 5.49 25.28
CA LEU A 524 -1.94 4.63 25.73
C LEU A 524 -3.21 4.69 24.86
N PHE A 525 -3.60 5.89 24.40
CA PHE A 525 -4.76 6.12 23.52
C PHE A 525 -4.37 6.69 22.14
N ALA A 526 -3.11 6.56 21.73
CA ALA A 526 -2.67 7.05 20.43
C ALA A 526 -3.36 6.31 19.27
N ASN A 527 -3.59 6.98 18.15
CA ASN A 527 -4.25 6.44 16.96
C ASN A 527 -5.63 5.79 17.22
N THR A 528 -6.29 6.05 18.36
CA THR A 528 -7.63 5.52 18.66
C THR A 528 -8.66 6.18 17.75
N THR A 529 -9.37 5.37 16.97
CA THR A 529 -10.20 5.87 15.84
C THR A 529 -11.63 6.22 16.25
N ALA A 530 -12.13 5.65 17.35
CA ALA A 530 -13.49 5.86 17.84
C ALA A 530 -13.57 6.73 19.12
N LEU A 531 -12.54 6.73 19.98
CA LEU A 531 -12.56 7.39 21.29
C LEU A 531 -12.75 8.92 21.18
N ARG A 532 -13.93 9.42 21.57
CA ARG A 532 -14.28 10.86 21.47
C ARG A 532 -14.01 11.69 22.71
N SER A 533 -14.02 11.06 23.88
CA SER A 533 -13.80 11.70 25.18
C SER A 533 -13.26 10.70 26.20
N VAL A 534 -12.61 11.19 27.25
CA VAL A 534 -12.16 10.38 28.39
C VAL A 534 -12.75 10.87 29.72
N PRO A 535 -12.96 9.98 30.71
CA PRO A 535 -13.44 10.36 32.03
C PRO A 535 -12.38 11.11 32.84
N GLU A 536 -12.82 12.02 33.70
CA GLU A 536 -11.96 12.91 34.49
C GLU A 536 -11.07 12.17 35.50
N ASN A 537 -11.59 11.10 36.11
CA ASN A 537 -10.95 10.37 37.19
C ASN A 537 -9.94 9.28 36.74
N ILE A 538 -9.68 9.12 35.44
CA ILE A 538 -8.93 7.99 34.89
C ILE A 538 -7.53 7.79 35.51
N PHE A 539 -6.85 8.87 35.90
CA PHE A 539 -5.54 8.81 36.57
C PHE A 539 -5.57 9.25 38.05
N ALA A 540 -6.75 9.23 38.70
CA ALA A 540 -6.93 9.79 40.04
C ALA A 540 -6.00 9.18 41.10
N ASN A 541 -5.67 7.89 41.00
CA ASN A 541 -4.83 7.17 41.97
C ASN A 541 -3.37 7.01 41.54
N ASN A 542 -3.01 7.31 40.29
CA ASN A 542 -1.73 6.93 39.67
C ASN A 542 -0.66 8.02 39.85
N LYS A 543 -0.38 8.38 41.11
CA LYS A 543 0.43 9.54 41.48
C LYS A 543 1.93 9.45 41.13
N LYS A 544 2.40 8.30 40.65
CA LYS A 544 3.81 8.08 40.25
C LYS A 544 4.09 8.42 38.79
N ILE A 545 3.07 8.69 37.96
CA ILE A 545 3.25 9.12 36.57
C ILE A 545 4.08 10.42 36.54
N SER A 546 5.20 10.39 35.83
CA SER A 546 6.14 11.52 35.68
C SER A 546 6.23 12.08 34.27
N GLU A 547 5.71 11.38 33.26
CA GLU A 547 5.70 11.81 31.87
C GLU A 547 4.38 11.41 31.21
N LEU A 548 3.79 12.33 30.45
CA LEU A 548 2.66 12.06 29.56
C LEU A 548 3.16 12.26 28.12
N LYS A 549 3.52 11.14 27.49
CA LYS A 549 4.13 11.11 26.15
C LYS A 549 3.12 10.61 25.11
N SER A 550 2.75 11.47 24.16
CA SER A 550 1.91 11.10 23.01
C SER A 550 0.58 10.43 23.38
N LEU A 551 0.04 10.72 24.58
CA LEU A 551 -1.06 10.00 25.22
C LEU A 551 -2.30 9.83 24.33
N PHE A 552 -2.66 10.89 23.60
CA PHE A 552 -3.79 10.96 22.66
C PHE A 552 -3.33 11.27 21.23
N ALA A 553 -2.05 11.01 20.89
CA ALA A 553 -1.50 11.40 19.60
C ALA A 553 -2.22 10.71 18.43
N SER A 554 -2.65 11.46 17.41
CA SER A 554 -3.45 11.00 16.27
C SER A 554 -4.78 10.32 16.67
N SER A 555 -5.30 10.58 17.88
CA SER A 555 -6.60 10.05 18.31
C SER A 555 -7.77 10.89 17.76
N ALA A 556 -8.95 10.28 17.73
CA ALA A 556 -10.20 10.92 17.35
C ALA A 556 -10.87 11.74 18.48
N ILE A 557 -10.12 12.09 19.54
CA ILE A 557 -10.63 12.84 20.69
C ILE A 557 -11.21 14.20 20.25
N GLU A 558 -12.44 14.52 20.68
CA GLU A 558 -13.14 15.77 20.34
C GLU A 558 -13.06 16.79 21.49
N SER A 559 -13.00 16.31 22.74
CA SER A 559 -12.90 17.12 23.96
C SER A 559 -12.28 16.34 25.12
N VAL A 560 -11.80 17.06 26.13
CA VAL A 560 -11.22 16.50 27.36
C VAL A 560 -11.75 17.24 28.61
N PRO A 561 -11.90 16.56 29.76
CA PRO A 561 -12.38 17.18 30.99
C PRO A 561 -11.28 18.01 31.67
N GLU A 562 -11.69 19.00 32.47
CA GLU A 562 -10.76 19.92 33.15
C GLU A 562 -9.87 19.22 34.18
N GLY A 563 -10.40 18.24 34.93
CA GLY A 563 -9.65 17.49 35.92
C GLY A 563 -8.81 16.32 35.37
N LEU A 564 -8.62 16.17 34.05
CA LEU A 564 -7.98 14.98 33.45
C LEU A 564 -6.60 14.64 34.05
N PHE A 565 -5.83 15.65 34.42
CA PHE A 565 -4.50 15.50 35.04
C PHE A 565 -4.48 15.91 36.53
N ALA A 566 -5.64 15.87 37.21
CA ALA A 566 -5.81 16.35 38.57
C ALA A 566 -4.89 15.65 39.58
N GLY A 567 -4.00 16.46 40.19
CA GLY A 567 -3.05 15.99 41.19
C GLY A 567 -2.01 15.02 40.67
N LEU A 568 -1.70 14.99 39.37
CA LEU A 568 -0.53 14.30 38.82
C LEU A 568 0.73 15.14 39.07
N THR A 569 1.04 15.37 40.35
CA THR A 569 2.06 16.35 40.76
C THR A 569 3.47 15.99 40.34
N ASN A 570 3.74 14.74 39.96
CA ASN A 570 5.08 14.30 39.54
C ASN A 570 5.32 14.46 38.02
N VAL A 571 4.33 14.89 37.24
CA VAL A 571 4.49 15.07 35.80
C VAL A 571 5.42 16.26 35.52
N GLU A 572 6.55 15.95 34.87
CA GLU A 572 7.56 16.92 34.41
C GLU A 572 7.44 17.19 32.90
N ASN A 573 7.06 16.18 32.09
CA ASN A 573 7.00 16.34 30.62
C ASN A 573 5.62 16.02 30.03
N LEU A 574 5.09 16.97 29.24
CA LEU A 574 3.86 16.87 28.45
C LEU A 574 4.22 16.88 26.95
N TYR A 575 4.90 15.83 26.50
CA TYR A 575 5.42 15.74 25.14
C TYR A 575 4.40 15.14 24.19
N MET A 576 4.04 15.87 23.12
CA MET A 576 3.13 15.38 22.06
C MET A 576 1.74 14.89 22.52
N VAL A 577 1.29 15.23 23.75
CA VAL A 577 0.09 14.69 24.42
C VAL A 577 -1.14 14.63 23.51
N PHE A 578 -1.43 15.71 22.79
CA PHE A 578 -2.54 15.86 21.85
C PHE A 578 -2.06 16.10 20.41
N GLN A 579 -0.89 15.57 20.03
CA GLN A 579 -0.36 15.73 18.68
C GLN A 579 -1.32 15.16 17.62
N ASN A 580 -1.52 15.84 16.49
CA ASN A 580 -2.36 15.43 15.35
C ASN A 580 -3.81 15.04 15.75
N THR A 581 -4.33 15.65 16.82
CA THR A 581 -5.73 15.45 17.26
C THR A 581 -6.67 16.30 16.40
N ASP A 582 -6.83 15.93 15.13
CA ASP A 582 -7.58 16.69 14.12
C ASP A 582 -9.04 16.98 14.50
N ASN A 583 -9.60 16.23 15.46
CA ASN A 583 -10.97 16.40 15.97
C ASN A 583 -11.09 17.25 17.24
N LEU A 584 -10.00 17.51 17.97
CA LEU A 584 -10.03 18.26 19.24
C LEU A 584 -10.34 19.74 18.96
N ARG A 585 -11.56 20.21 19.26
CA ARG A 585 -12.00 21.59 18.90
C ARG A 585 -11.70 22.63 19.98
N SER A 586 -11.72 22.22 21.24
CA SER A 586 -11.64 23.07 22.43
C SER A 586 -10.95 22.36 23.59
N ILE A 587 -10.21 23.10 24.43
CA ILE A 587 -9.50 22.60 25.60
C ILE A 587 -9.97 23.41 26.83
N PRO A 588 -10.18 22.81 28.03
CA PRO A 588 -10.45 23.55 29.25
C PRO A 588 -9.25 24.37 29.72
N ALA A 589 -9.47 25.57 30.25
CA ALA A 589 -8.41 26.42 30.80
C ALA A 589 -7.62 25.74 31.94
N GLY A 590 -8.31 25.03 32.84
CA GLY A 590 -7.72 24.43 34.04
C GLY A 590 -7.02 23.07 33.85
N ILE A 591 -6.90 22.55 32.62
CA ILE A 591 -6.43 21.17 32.36
C ILE A 591 -5.05 20.85 32.97
N PHE A 592 -4.17 21.85 33.11
CA PHE A 592 -2.83 21.70 33.68
C PHE A 592 -2.69 22.20 35.13
N ALA A 593 -3.77 22.64 35.78
CA ALA A 593 -3.74 23.12 37.17
C ALA A 593 -3.33 22.04 38.18
N GLY A 594 -3.51 20.76 37.83
CA GLY A 594 -3.08 19.61 38.61
C GLY A 594 -1.60 19.21 38.49
N THR A 595 -0.85 19.82 37.57
CA THR A 595 0.52 19.42 37.19
C THR A 595 1.54 20.55 37.38
N PRO A 596 1.82 20.99 38.63
CA PRO A 596 2.67 22.15 38.91
C PRO A 596 4.17 21.95 38.66
N ASN A 597 4.61 20.72 38.37
CA ASN A 597 6.02 20.39 38.14
C ASN A 597 6.43 20.30 36.66
N VAL A 598 5.51 20.58 35.72
CA VAL A 598 5.79 20.52 34.27
C VAL A 598 6.91 21.49 33.89
N THR A 599 7.92 20.97 33.21
CA THR A 599 9.04 21.68 32.59
C THR A 599 8.90 21.80 31.07
N SER A 600 8.11 20.94 30.42
CA SER A 600 8.00 20.92 28.95
C SER A 600 6.57 20.70 28.44
N PHE A 601 6.13 21.62 27.57
CA PHE A 601 4.92 21.51 26.72
C PHE A 601 5.28 21.22 25.26
N SER A 602 6.44 20.59 25.01
CA SER A 602 7.00 20.47 23.67
C SER A 602 6.09 19.65 22.73
N ASN A 603 5.63 20.26 21.65
CA ASN A 603 4.65 19.69 20.70
C ASN A 603 3.30 19.28 21.31
N ALA A 604 2.93 19.76 22.52
CA ALA A 604 1.77 19.25 23.27
C ALA A 604 0.44 19.25 22.49
N PHE A 605 0.21 20.25 21.64
CA PHE A 605 -0.96 20.39 20.76
C PHE A 605 -0.58 20.46 19.27
N SER A 606 0.62 19.98 18.91
CA SER A 606 1.17 19.99 17.55
C SER A 606 0.21 19.34 16.55
N GLY A 607 -0.25 20.05 15.53
CA GLY A 607 -1.19 19.53 14.53
C GLY A 607 -2.60 19.28 15.06
N SER A 608 -2.97 19.77 16.24
CA SER A 608 -4.31 19.59 16.78
C SER A 608 -5.36 20.44 16.04
N GLY A 609 -6.60 19.96 16.05
CA GLY A 609 -7.74 20.59 15.39
C GLY A 609 -8.34 21.80 16.11
N ILE A 610 -7.62 22.38 17.08
CA ILE A 610 -8.14 23.41 18.00
C ILE A 610 -8.46 24.71 17.27
N THR A 611 -9.54 25.35 17.69
CA THR A 611 -10.02 26.60 17.06
C THR A 611 -9.59 27.85 17.83
N GLU A 612 -9.41 27.71 19.14
CA GLU A 612 -8.96 28.74 20.07
C GLU A 612 -8.11 28.14 21.19
N ILE A 613 -7.28 28.98 21.80
CA ILE A 613 -6.59 28.68 23.05
C ILE A 613 -7.36 29.41 24.17
N PRO A 614 -7.70 28.77 25.29
CA PRO A 614 -8.36 29.46 26.40
C PRO A 614 -7.39 30.39 27.15
N ASP A 615 -7.91 31.50 27.68
CA ASP A 615 -7.19 32.33 28.65
C ASP A 615 -6.81 31.48 29.88
N GLY A 616 -5.61 31.68 30.42
CA GLY A 616 -5.13 30.93 31.59
C GLY A 616 -4.74 29.47 31.37
N LEU A 617 -4.64 28.96 30.12
CA LEU A 617 -4.32 27.55 29.83
C LEU A 617 -3.11 27.00 30.62
N PHE A 618 -2.06 27.81 30.78
CA PHE A 618 -0.83 27.41 31.46
C PHE A 618 -0.76 27.88 32.93
N ALA A 619 -1.87 28.30 33.53
CA ALA A 619 -1.91 28.86 34.87
C ALA A 619 -1.35 27.89 35.93
N GLY A 620 -0.38 28.37 36.71
CA GLY A 620 0.28 27.58 37.76
C GLY A 620 1.44 26.70 37.28
N CYS A 621 1.72 26.61 35.98
CA CYS A 621 2.86 25.87 35.43
C CYS A 621 4.18 26.68 35.51
N SER A 622 4.56 27.14 36.71
CA SER A 622 5.68 28.08 36.91
C SER A 622 7.08 27.49 36.77
N LYS A 623 7.19 26.21 36.42
CA LYS A 623 8.46 25.50 36.18
C LYS A 623 8.76 25.25 34.70
N VAL A 624 7.90 25.69 33.78
CA VAL A 624 8.07 25.44 32.35
C VAL A 624 9.37 26.05 31.85
N GLU A 625 10.18 25.24 31.18
CA GLU A 625 11.42 25.60 30.50
C GLU A 625 11.20 25.77 28.98
N THR A 626 10.15 25.16 28.42
CA THR A 626 9.89 25.20 26.97
C THR A 626 8.41 25.02 26.57
N PHE A 627 7.97 25.87 25.65
CA PHE A 627 6.74 25.77 24.86
C PHE A 627 7.05 25.47 23.37
N MET A 628 8.23 24.92 23.06
CA MET A 628 8.69 24.68 21.69
C MET A 628 7.69 23.85 20.89
N SER A 629 7.30 24.35 19.72
CA SER A 629 6.30 23.73 18.84
C SER A 629 4.93 23.47 19.49
N CYS A 630 4.59 24.08 20.64
CA CYS A 630 3.40 23.69 21.42
C CYS A 630 2.11 23.69 20.60
N PHE A 631 1.92 24.69 19.72
CA PHE A 631 0.76 24.83 18.83
C PHE A 631 1.14 24.78 17.33
N ASN A 632 2.29 24.22 16.95
CA ASN A 632 2.67 24.22 15.53
C ASN A 632 1.68 23.37 14.72
N ASN A 633 1.40 23.78 13.48
CA ASN A 633 0.47 23.17 12.54
C ASN A 633 -0.99 23.08 13.05
N CYS A 634 -1.39 23.84 14.07
CA CYS A 634 -2.80 24.00 14.44
C CYS A 634 -3.52 24.81 13.37
N ALA A 635 -3.85 24.18 12.24
CA ALA A 635 -4.36 24.86 11.04
C ALA A 635 -5.71 25.55 11.27
N ASN A 636 -6.50 25.08 12.25
CA ASN A 636 -7.79 25.64 12.62
C ASN A 636 -7.71 26.80 13.62
N LEU A 637 -6.53 27.09 14.20
CA LEU A 637 -6.37 28.07 15.28
C LEU A 637 -6.52 29.50 14.73
N GLN A 638 -7.50 30.23 15.25
CA GLN A 638 -7.88 31.56 14.72
C GLN A 638 -7.26 32.72 15.50
N ARG A 639 -6.99 32.54 16.80
CA ARG A 639 -6.58 33.62 17.72
C ARG A 639 -5.60 33.15 18.78
N ILE A 640 -4.69 34.06 19.17
CA ILE A 640 -3.78 33.89 20.31
C ILE A 640 -4.29 34.80 21.44
N PRO A 641 -4.52 34.30 22.66
CA PRO A 641 -4.87 35.15 23.80
C PRO A 641 -3.66 35.95 24.32
N ALA A 642 -3.89 37.22 24.71
CA ALA A 642 -2.80 38.13 25.05
C ALA A 642 -1.95 37.70 26.27
N ASN A 643 -2.55 37.03 27.26
CA ASN A 643 -1.85 36.60 28.48
C ASN A 643 -1.48 35.11 28.48
N VAL A 644 -1.68 34.37 27.37
CA VAL A 644 -1.60 32.90 27.31
C VAL A 644 -0.37 32.30 28.00
N PHE A 645 0.83 32.84 27.75
CA PHE A 645 2.07 32.38 28.39
C PHE A 645 2.34 33.03 29.75
N LYS A 646 1.88 34.27 29.94
CA LYS A 646 2.13 35.10 31.12
C LYS A 646 1.55 34.46 32.39
N ASP A 647 0.39 33.83 32.27
CA ASP A 647 -0.30 33.19 33.40
C ASP A 647 0.45 31.97 33.96
N SER A 648 1.42 31.42 33.22
CA SER A 648 2.33 30.38 33.74
C SER A 648 3.26 30.89 34.84
N GLY A 649 3.64 32.17 34.82
CA GLY A 649 4.68 32.72 35.69
C GLY A 649 6.11 32.23 35.39
N ALA A 650 6.32 31.47 34.31
CA ALA A 650 7.57 30.80 33.96
C ALA A 650 8.68 31.73 33.38
N PHE A 651 8.68 33.01 33.77
CA PHE A 651 9.49 34.07 33.15
C PHE A 651 11.01 33.85 33.20
N THR A 652 11.49 33.17 34.25
CA THR A 652 12.92 32.90 34.46
C THR A 652 13.35 31.50 34.05
N THR A 653 12.40 30.58 33.85
CA THR A 653 12.67 29.17 33.51
C THR A 653 12.60 28.93 32.01
N VAL A 654 11.73 29.62 31.27
CA VAL A 654 11.72 29.55 29.81
C VAL A 654 12.93 30.30 29.24
N GLU A 655 13.92 29.53 28.79
CA GLU A 655 15.15 30.06 28.24
C GLU A 655 15.35 29.72 26.75
N LYS A 656 16.31 30.40 26.11
CA LYS A 656 16.92 29.99 24.84
C LYS A 656 15.86 29.75 23.75
N THR A 657 15.57 28.49 23.45
CA THR A 657 14.72 28.00 22.35
C THR A 657 13.25 27.80 22.72
N GLY A 658 12.83 28.19 23.92
CA GLY A 658 11.51 27.86 24.48
C GLY A 658 10.28 28.28 23.66
N PHE A 659 10.41 29.16 22.67
CA PHE A 659 9.33 29.57 21.76
C PHE A 659 9.58 29.23 20.28
N ASN A 660 10.62 28.43 19.96
CA ASN A 660 10.87 28.02 18.57
C ASN A 660 9.68 27.25 17.99
N ASN A 661 9.31 27.56 16.75
CA ASN A 661 8.18 26.98 15.99
C ASN A 661 6.78 27.09 16.63
N ILE A 662 6.59 27.85 17.72
CA ILE A 662 5.39 27.70 18.58
C ILE A 662 4.03 27.81 17.85
N PHE A 663 3.89 28.71 16.88
CA PHE A 663 2.70 28.87 16.03
C PHE A 663 3.01 28.61 14.54
N LYS A 664 4.13 27.96 14.21
CA LYS A 664 4.50 27.60 12.82
C LYS A 664 3.35 26.86 12.16
N GLY A 665 2.89 27.29 10.98
CA GLY A 665 1.82 26.62 10.23
C GLY A 665 0.39 26.88 10.74
N CYS A 666 0.18 27.82 11.66
CA CYS A 666 -1.17 28.26 12.07
C CYS A 666 -1.77 29.20 11.01
N VAL A 667 -2.25 28.63 9.91
CA VAL A 667 -2.62 29.36 8.69
C VAL A 667 -3.79 30.34 8.85
N LEU A 668 -4.62 30.21 9.89
CA LEU A 668 -5.79 31.08 10.13
C LEU A 668 -5.55 32.25 11.10
N ILE A 669 -4.38 32.35 11.75
CA ILE A 669 -4.08 33.47 12.64
C ILE A 669 -3.94 34.76 11.84
N THR A 670 -4.77 35.77 12.14
CA THR A 670 -4.79 37.05 11.42
C THR A 670 -3.98 38.17 12.09
N GLU A 671 -3.78 38.08 13.41
CA GLU A 671 -3.05 39.05 14.23
C GLU A 671 -2.28 38.36 15.35
N VAL A 672 -1.22 39.00 15.84
CA VAL A 672 -0.48 38.58 17.05
C VAL A 672 -0.68 39.66 18.12
N PRO A 673 -1.06 39.32 19.37
CA PRO A 673 -1.23 40.29 20.44
C PRO A 673 0.07 41.04 20.78
N GLU A 674 -0.05 42.32 21.10
CA GLU A 674 1.05 43.10 21.68
C GLU A 674 1.46 42.50 23.04
N GLY A 675 2.77 42.38 23.28
CA GLY A 675 3.32 41.92 24.55
C GLY A 675 3.12 40.43 24.87
N VAL A 676 2.73 39.57 23.91
CA VAL A 676 2.47 38.14 24.15
C VAL A 676 3.67 37.36 24.73
N PHE A 677 4.89 37.89 24.54
CA PHE A 677 6.15 37.34 25.09
C PHE A 677 6.77 38.22 26.21
N ASP A 678 6.04 39.22 26.73
CA ASP A 678 6.57 40.13 27.75
C ASP A 678 6.94 39.39 29.04
N GLY A 679 8.08 39.77 29.63
CA GLY A 679 8.63 39.18 30.85
C GLY A 679 9.56 37.98 30.62
N PHE A 680 9.50 37.30 29.47
CA PHE A 680 10.36 36.16 29.13
C PHE A 680 11.76 36.57 28.66
N VAL A 681 12.49 37.31 29.52
CA VAL A 681 13.79 37.91 29.18
C VAL A 681 14.90 36.88 28.90
N ASN A 682 14.78 35.65 29.41
CA ASN A 682 15.74 34.56 29.14
C ASN A 682 15.44 33.80 27.83
N ALA A 683 14.26 33.97 27.24
CA ALA A 683 13.93 33.39 25.94
C ALA A 683 14.63 34.20 24.83
N THR A 684 15.68 33.62 24.25
CA THR A 684 16.60 34.35 23.36
C THR A 684 16.52 33.93 21.89
N GLN A 685 15.65 32.96 21.54
CA GLN A 685 15.44 32.50 20.17
C GLN A 685 13.95 32.26 19.90
N PHE A 686 13.47 32.81 18.79
CA PHE A 686 12.08 32.70 18.32
C PHE A 686 12.03 32.18 16.88
N ASN A 687 12.93 31.26 16.54
CA ASN A 687 13.12 30.77 15.18
C ASN A 687 11.85 30.08 14.67
N SER A 688 11.42 30.43 13.47
CA SER A 688 10.19 29.95 12.83
C SER A 688 8.91 30.09 13.68
N ALA A 689 8.87 30.95 14.71
CA ALA A 689 7.75 31.00 15.67
C ALA A 689 6.37 31.26 15.01
N PHE A 690 6.33 31.96 13.88
CA PHE A 690 5.14 32.21 13.05
C PHE A 690 5.36 31.81 11.58
N GLU A 691 6.32 30.92 11.27
CA GLU A 691 6.59 30.49 9.88
C GLU A 691 5.33 29.86 9.28
N GLY A 692 4.86 30.36 8.14
CA GLY A 692 3.66 29.87 7.47
C GLY A 692 2.32 30.32 8.07
N CYS A 693 2.29 31.33 8.93
CA CYS A 693 1.05 32.01 9.33
C CYS A 693 0.50 32.85 8.17
N SER A 694 -0.01 32.19 7.13
CA SER A 694 -0.33 32.81 5.84
C SER A 694 -1.42 33.88 5.89
N SER A 695 -2.32 33.83 6.88
CA SER A 695 -3.36 34.87 7.07
C SER A 695 -2.93 36.06 7.93
N LEU A 696 -1.70 36.08 8.47
CA LEU A 696 -1.22 37.14 9.37
C LEU A 696 -1.08 38.47 8.63
N VAL A 697 -1.90 39.47 8.97
CA VAL A 697 -2.04 40.73 8.20
C VAL A 697 -1.08 41.84 8.67
N THR A 698 -0.83 41.91 9.98
CA THR A 698 -0.05 42.98 10.63
C THR A 698 0.72 42.46 11.84
N LEU A 699 1.84 43.10 12.18
CA LEU A 699 2.61 42.86 13.40
C LEU A 699 2.46 44.04 14.37
N PRO A 700 2.31 43.82 15.70
CA PRO A 700 2.33 44.90 16.68
C PRO A 700 3.75 45.47 16.85
N ALA A 701 3.84 46.75 17.19
CA ALA A 701 5.12 47.35 17.57
C ALA A 701 5.59 46.76 18.91
N GLY A 702 6.88 46.46 19.05
CA GLY A 702 7.41 45.90 20.30
C GLY A 702 6.97 44.45 20.60
N LEU A 703 6.59 43.67 19.58
CA LEU A 703 6.22 42.25 19.72
C LEU A 703 7.23 41.40 20.52
N PHE A 704 8.52 41.78 20.48
CA PHE A 704 9.60 41.08 21.17
C PHE A 704 10.36 42.05 22.10
N ASN A 705 9.77 42.38 23.26
CA ASN A 705 10.46 43.10 24.33
C ASN A 705 11.39 42.16 25.13
N THR A 706 12.32 41.48 24.44
CA THR A 706 13.16 40.42 25.00
C THR A 706 14.64 40.62 24.65
N GLU A 707 15.53 39.93 25.37
CA GLU A 707 16.99 39.98 25.12
C GLU A 707 17.42 39.06 23.95
N ALA A 708 16.59 39.00 22.90
CA ALA A 708 16.70 38.02 21.83
C ALA A 708 18.00 38.11 21.02
N THR A 709 18.40 36.96 20.50
CA THR A 709 19.64 36.73 19.74
C THR A 709 19.39 36.17 18.34
N SER A 710 18.24 35.52 18.10
CA SER A 710 17.90 34.90 16.81
C SER A 710 16.39 34.90 16.51
N PHE A 711 16.06 35.28 15.27
CA PHE A 711 14.72 35.30 14.67
C PHE A 711 14.72 34.64 13.29
N SER A 712 15.46 33.55 13.12
CA SER A 712 15.63 32.91 11.81
C SER A 712 14.28 32.42 11.29
N ASN A 713 13.87 32.87 10.10
CA ASN A 713 12.60 32.53 9.45
C ASN A 713 11.32 32.82 10.25
N THR A 714 11.35 33.67 11.29
CA THR A 714 10.21 33.82 12.23
C THR A 714 8.87 34.16 11.56
N PHE A 715 8.86 34.95 10.48
CA PHE A 715 7.64 35.28 9.71
C PHE A 715 7.69 34.77 8.27
N LYS A 716 8.58 33.83 7.94
CA LYS A 716 8.68 33.28 6.58
C LYS A 716 7.34 32.72 6.11
N GLY A 717 6.89 33.08 4.92
CA GLY A 717 5.61 32.65 4.35
C GLY A 717 4.35 33.28 4.98
N CYS A 718 4.47 34.40 5.70
CA CYS A 718 3.30 35.19 6.12
C CYS A 718 2.74 35.97 4.92
N THR A 719 2.05 35.28 4.01
CA THR A 719 1.68 35.82 2.69
C THR A 719 0.63 36.92 2.72
N ALA A 720 -0.14 37.10 3.80
CA ALA A 720 -1.06 38.23 3.98
C ALA A 720 -0.43 39.49 4.60
N LEU A 721 0.83 39.45 5.05
CA LEU A 721 1.49 40.54 5.75
C LEU A 721 1.79 41.70 4.79
N LYS A 722 1.03 42.80 4.90
CA LYS A 722 1.07 43.88 3.89
C LYS A 722 2.18 44.92 4.10
N ASN A 723 2.44 45.28 5.35
CA ASN A 723 3.32 46.38 5.72
C ASN A 723 4.09 46.05 6.99
N LEU A 724 5.33 46.54 7.09
CA LEU A 724 6.10 46.51 8.33
C LEU A 724 6.03 47.87 9.04
N PRO A 725 5.51 47.96 10.27
CA PRO A 725 5.44 49.22 10.99
C PRO A 725 6.82 49.72 11.41
N GLN A 726 6.94 51.04 11.58
CA GLN A 726 8.19 51.69 12.01
C GLN A 726 8.72 51.06 13.31
N GLY A 727 9.99 50.65 13.31
CA GLY A 727 10.64 50.09 14.49
C GLY A 727 10.14 48.70 14.92
N VAL A 728 9.54 47.91 14.04
CA VAL A 728 9.07 46.54 14.33
C VAL A 728 10.15 45.61 14.90
N LEU A 729 11.44 45.84 14.61
CA LEU A 729 12.58 45.11 15.18
C LEU A 729 13.53 46.03 15.99
N ARG A 730 13.05 47.18 16.47
CA ARG A 730 13.90 48.17 17.14
C ARG A 730 14.53 47.64 18.43
N ASN A 731 15.69 48.19 18.79
CA ASN A 731 16.44 47.95 20.03
C ASN A 731 16.86 46.49 20.28
N MET A 732 16.82 45.62 19.25
CA MET A 732 17.29 44.24 19.31
C MET A 732 18.83 44.14 19.30
N SER A 733 19.47 44.80 20.27
CA SER A 733 20.92 45.05 20.31
C SER A 733 21.79 43.79 20.37
N LYS A 734 21.23 42.64 20.74
CA LYS A 734 21.90 41.32 20.81
C LYS A 734 21.70 40.43 19.58
N VAL A 735 20.79 40.76 18.67
CA VAL A 735 20.55 39.94 17.47
C VAL A 735 21.72 40.11 16.50
N THR A 736 22.33 38.99 16.11
CA THR A 736 23.46 38.98 15.17
C THR A 736 23.02 38.78 13.71
N SER A 737 21.79 38.28 13.49
CA SER A 737 21.26 37.94 12.17
C SER A 737 19.73 38.02 12.11
N PHE A 738 19.19 38.68 11.07
CA PHE A 738 17.77 38.61 10.67
C PHE A 738 17.57 37.78 9.40
N SER A 739 18.46 36.81 9.16
CA SER A 739 18.45 36.00 7.94
C SER A 739 17.10 35.32 7.71
N GLY A 740 16.54 35.55 6.52
CA GLY A 740 15.29 34.95 6.07
C GLY A 740 14.00 35.36 6.79
N LEU A 741 14.03 36.38 7.67
CA LEU A 741 12.93 36.73 8.57
C LEU A 741 11.55 36.86 7.88
N PHE A 742 11.49 37.56 6.74
CA PHE A 742 10.28 37.77 5.93
C PHE A 742 10.38 37.09 4.55
N THR A 743 11.12 35.98 4.44
CA THR A 743 11.20 35.21 3.18
C THR A 743 9.79 34.80 2.73
N ASP A 744 9.50 34.88 1.44
CA ASP A 744 8.22 34.50 0.83
C ASP A 744 6.99 35.21 1.45
N CYS A 745 7.16 36.39 2.06
CA CYS A 745 6.05 37.27 2.45
C CYS A 745 5.48 37.99 1.21
N THR A 746 4.85 37.22 0.32
CA THR A 746 4.43 37.68 -1.01
C THR A 746 3.45 38.85 -0.99
N GLY A 747 2.70 39.05 0.10
CA GLY A 747 1.79 40.19 0.28
C GLY A 747 2.44 41.50 0.71
N LEU A 748 3.74 41.52 1.05
CA LEU A 748 4.43 42.71 1.55
C LEU A 748 4.59 43.74 0.42
N GLU A 749 4.02 44.93 0.58
CA GLU A 749 4.03 46.00 -0.42
C GLU A 749 5.09 47.09 -0.14
N GLU A 750 5.36 47.39 1.13
CA GLU A 750 6.28 48.45 1.58
C GLU A 750 7.16 48.02 2.77
N ILE A 751 8.44 48.43 2.75
CA ILE A 751 9.34 48.41 3.91
C ILE A 751 9.52 49.83 4.44
N GLY A 752 8.99 50.08 5.64
CA GLY A 752 9.06 51.38 6.32
C GLY A 752 10.45 51.77 6.84
N ALA A 753 10.56 52.99 7.36
CA ALA A 753 11.80 53.53 7.93
C ALA A 753 12.17 52.89 9.28
N ASN A 754 13.47 52.91 9.62
CA ASN A 754 13.98 52.57 10.96
C ASN A 754 13.57 51.18 11.47
N ILE A 755 13.37 50.19 10.59
CA ILE A 755 12.94 48.85 11.02
C ILE A 755 14.01 48.14 11.88
N LEU A 756 15.30 48.48 11.69
CA LEU A 756 16.44 47.93 12.45
C LEU A 756 17.11 48.96 13.40
N GLU A 757 16.39 50.00 13.82
CA GLU A 757 16.93 51.02 14.73
C GLU A 757 17.46 50.38 16.03
N GLY A 758 18.71 50.64 16.40
CA GLY A 758 19.32 50.09 17.62
C GLY A 758 19.78 48.62 17.53
N CYS A 759 19.72 47.98 16.37
CA CYS A 759 20.22 46.61 16.14
C CYS A 759 21.76 46.57 15.98
N THR A 760 22.49 47.09 16.98
CA THR A 760 23.93 47.39 16.89
C THR A 760 24.84 46.18 16.70
N SER A 761 24.40 44.96 17.04
CA SER A 761 25.17 43.73 16.82
C SER A 761 24.79 42.97 15.54
N CYS A 762 23.83 43.48 14.75
CA CYS A 762 23.37 42.78 13.55
C CYS A 762 24.45 42.81 12.47
N THR A 763 24.91 41.63 12.04
CA THR A 763 25.97 41.48 11.02
C THR A 763 25.43 40.95 9.69
N ASN A 764 24.20 40.44 9.65
CA ASN A 764 23.65 39.66 8.55
C ASN A 764 22.14 39.86 8.40
N ILE A 765 21.70 40.30 7.22
CA ILE A 765 20.26 40.39 6.84
C ILE A 765 19.96 39.61 5.54
N SER A 766 20.72 38.54 5.29
CA SER A 766 20.64 37.77 4.05
C SER A 766 19.25 37.14 3.86
N SER A 767 18.71 37.18 2.64
CA SER A 767 17.38 36.69 2.28
C SER A 767 16.21 37.30 3.08
N MET A 768 16.41 38.40 3.83
CA MET A 768 15.40 38.93 4.75
C MET A 768 14.06 39.24 4.06
N PHE A 769 14.07 39.68 2.79
CA PHE A 769 12.88 39.95 1.97
C PHE A 769 12.85 39.12 0.67
N LYS A 770 13.60 38.03 0.60
CA LYS A 770 13.60 37.13 -0.57
C LYS A 770 12.17 36.66 -0.85
N GLY A 771 11.74 36.67 -2.11
CA GLY A 771 10.41 36.22 -2.52
C GLY A 771 9.25 37.16 -2.15
N CYS A 772 9.51 38.40 -1.70
CA CYS A 772 8.46 39.41 -1.49
C CYS A 772 7.97 39.97 -2.84
N THR A 773 7.21 39.17 -3.60
CA THR A 773 6.86 39.46 -5.00
C THR A 773 6.06 40.74 -5.22
N ASN A 774 5.28 41.19 -4.23
CA ASN A 774 4.50 42.44 -4.30
C ASN A 774 5.23 43.67 -3.73
N LEU A 775 6.48 43.54 -3.28
CA LEU A 775 7.24 44.65 -2.69
C LEU A 775 7.54 45.70 -3.76
N LYS A 776 7.02 46.91 -3.58
CA LYS A 776 7.14 48.04 -4.53
C LYS A 776 8.14 49.09 -4.06
N THR A 777 8.15 49.37 -2.76
CA THR A 777 8.88 50.52 -2.19
C THR A 777 9.63 50.16 -0.91
N VAL A 778 10.83 50.70 -0.79
CA VAL A 778 11.71 50.55 0.37
C VAL A 778 12.12 51.94 0.83
N SER A 779 11.95 52.24 2.12
CA SER A 779 12.39 53.52 2.71
C SER A 779 13.92 53.68 2.61
N PRO A 780 14.45 54.89 2.31
CA PRO A 780 15.90 55.15 2.35
C PRO A 780 16.50 54.89 3.74
N ASP A 781 15.70 55.07 4.80
CA ASP A 781 16.10 54.89 6.20
C ASP A 781 15.74 53.51 6.76
N ALA A 782 15.32 52.54 5.92
CA ALA A 782 14.87 51.21 6.37
C ALA A 782 15.90 50.53 7.30
N PHE A 783 17.17 50.57 6.93
CA PHE A 783 18.27 49.92 7.65
C PHE A 783 19.08 50.87 8.56
N ALA A 784 18.53 52.04 8.89
CA ALA A 784 19.17 52.96 9.83
C ALA A 784 19.38 52.30 11.20
N GLY A 785 20.52 52.60 11.85
CA GLY A 785 20.90 52.05 13.16
C GLY A 785 21.61 50.68 13.15
N ALA A 786 21.62 49.95 12.03
CA ALA A 786 22.26 48.63 11.91
C ALA A 786 23.67 48.69 11.28
N THR A 787 24.57 49.47 11.86
CA THR A 787 25.88 49.80 11.25
C THR A 787 26.88 48.64 11.18
N ALA A 788 26.63 47.54 11.90
CA ALA A 788 27.51 46.38 11.96
C ALA A 788 27.28 45.35 10.82
N ILE A 789 26.32 45.60 9.91
CA ILE A 789 25.99 44.67 8.82
C ILE A 789 27.19 44.51 7.88
N THR A 790 27.59 43.25 7.67
CA THR A 790 28.69 42.85 6.78
C THR A 790 28.24 42.05 5.55
N THR A 791 27.00 41.55 5.53
CA THR A 791 26.43 40.78 4.41
C THR A 791 24.93 41.03 4.21
N ILE A 792 24.53 41.19 2.94
CA ILE A 792 23.14 41.40 2.48
C ILE A 792 22.74 40.38 1.40
N ALA A 793 23.26 39.16 1.46
CA ALA A 793 23.13 38.20 0.36
C ALA A 793 21.66 37.83 0.08
N SER A 794 21.22 37.87 -1.18
CA SER A 794 19.84 37.58 -1.60
C SER A 794 18.75 38.45 -0.94
N LEU A 795 19.08 39.65 -0.43
CA LEU A 795 18.17 40.50 0.36
C LEU A 795 16.79 40.72 -0.29
N PHE A 796 16.76 41.04 -1.59
CA PHE A 796 15.56 41.27 -2.42
C PHE A 796 15.47 40.27 -3.60
N ASP A 797 16.08 39.09 -3.46
CA ASP A 797 16.04 38.03 -4.49
C ASP A 797 14.58 37.61 -4.77
N GLY A 798 14.13 37.69 -6.02
CA GLY A 798 12.75 37.41 -6.43
C GLY A 798 11.73 38.50 -6.07
N CYS A 799 12.13 39.73 -5.71
CA CYS A 799 11.20 40.86 -5.53
C CYS A 799 10.73 41.42 -6.87
N THR A 800 9.79 40.73 -7.53
CA THR A 800 9.39 40.99 -8.91
C THR A 800 8.64 42.31 -9.14
N SER A 801 8.07 42.94 -8.10
CA SER A 801 7.43 44.27 -8.20
C SER A 801 8.36 45.45 -7.82
N LEU A 802 9.61 45.18 -7.43
CA LEU A 802 10.54 46.21 -6.95
C LEU A 802 11.24 46.86 -8.15
N GLU A 803 10.66 47.92 -8.70
CA GLU A 803 11.15 48.55 -9.93
C GLU A 803 12.41 49.43 -9.74
N THR A 804 12.64 49.96 -8.54
CA THR A 804 13.81 50.80 -8.20
C THR A 804 14.09 50.83 -6.69
N VAL A 805 15.22 51.41 -6.28
CA VAL A 805 15.62 51.57 -4.87
C VAL A 805 16.21 52.96 -4.58
N PRO A 806 16.10 53.49 -3.35
CA PRO A 806 16.72 54.77 -2.98
C PRO A 806 18.25 54.73 -3.01
N GLU A 807 18.88 55.85 -3.38
CA GLU A 807 20.34 55.99 -3.44
C GLU A 807 21.04 55.72 -2.09
N GLY A 808 20.42 56.15 -0.98
CA GLY A 808 20.98 55.98 0.36
C GLY A 808 20.75 54.62 1.02
N LEU A 809 20.09 53.65 0.36
CA LEU A 809 19.54 52.45 1.00
C LEU A 809 20.56 51.63 1.83
N PHE A 810 21.80 51.54 1.36
CA PHE A 810 22.87 50.80 2.05
C PHE A 810 23.86 51.71 2.81
N ALA A 811 23.64 53.02 2.84
CA ALA A 811 24.55 53.99 3.46
C ALA A 811 24.85 53.76 4.95
N PRO A 812 23.93 53.24 5.79
CA PRO A 812 24.24 52.89 7.18
C PRO A 812 25.30 51.78 7.33
N MET A 813 25.50 50.94 6.31
CA MET A 813 26.30 49.71 6.38
C MET A 813 27.75 49.94 5.93
N THR A 814 28.48 50.85 6.58
CA THR A 814 29.85 51.21 6.17
C THR A 814 30.85 50.03 6.22
N GLY A 815 30.57 49.01 7.03
CA GLY A 815 31.32 47.76 7.13
C GLY A 815 30.90 46.64 6.17
N LEU A 816 30.00 46.90 5.22
CA LEU A 816 29.47 45.91 4.27
C LEU A 816 30.58 45.28 3.41
N LYS A 817 30.67 43.94 3.41
CA LYS A 817 31.69 43.17 2.66
C LYS A 817 31.12 42.38 1.49
N THR A 818 29.91 41.81 1.66
CA THR A 818 29.31 40.89 0.69
C THR A 818 27.92 41.36 0.27
N ALA A 819 27.76 41.63 -1.02
CA ALA A 819 26.51 42.02 -1.66
C ALA A 819 26.23 41.09 -2.85
N SER A 820 26.03 39.80 -2.55
CA SER A 820 25.73 38.78 -3.58
C SER A 820 24.22 38.59 -3.78
N ASN A 821 23.76 38.34 -5.01
CA ASN A 821 22.35 38.04 -5.31
C ASN A 821 21.32 39.08 -4.83
N VAL A 822 21.74 40.30 -4.45
CA VAL A 822 20.89 41.27 -3.70
C VAL A 822 19.56 41.54 -4.39
N PHE A 823 19.59 41.70 -5.72
CA PHE A 823 18.44 42.00 -6.57
C PHE A 823 18.18 40.87 -7.59
N SER A 824 18.73 39.68 -7.37
CA SER A 824 18.57 38.51 -8.25
C SER A 824 17.09 38.27 -8.58
N ALA A 825 16.73 38.06 -9.85
CA ALA A 825 15.36 37.86 -10.33
C ALA A 825 14.32 38.91 -9.85
N SER A 826 14.75 40.14 -9.55
CA SER A 826 13.85 41.24 -9.16
C SER A 826 13.28 42.00 -10.36
N GLY A 827 12.28 42.85 -10.09
CA GLY A 827 11.67 43.76 -11.08
C GLY A 827 12.49 45.02 -11.39
N ILE A 828 13.73 45.14 -10.90
CA ILE A 828 14.52 46.37 -10.99
C ILE A 828 14.70 46.78 -12.46
N THR A 829 14.25 47.99 -12.79
CA THR A 829 14.35 48.59 -14.12
C THR A 829 15.57 49.49 -14.27
N SER A 830 15.99 50.12 -13.16
CA SER A 830 17.12 51.04 -13.06
C SER A 830 17.58 51.19 -11.60
N VAL A 831 18.85 51.56 -11.41
CA VAL A 831 19.45 51.83 -10.09
C VAL A 831 20.14 53.20 -10.05
N PRO A 832 20.19 53.86 -8.88
CA PRO A 832 20.92 55.12 -8.72
C PRO A 832 22.43 54.89 -8.65
N ALA A 833 23.22 55.83 -9.18
CA ALA A 833 24.68 55.76 -9.20
C ALA A 833 25.29 55.62 -7.79
N GLY A 834 24.75 56.33 -6.80
CA GLY A 834 25.26 56.32 -5.43
C GLY A 834 24.90 55.11 -4.57
N LEU A 835 24.21 54.09 -5.10
CA LEU A 835 23.64 52.96 -4.31
C LEU A 835 24.65 52.27 -3.39
N PHE A 836 25.93 52.20 -3.78
CA PHE A 836 27.03 51.61 -3.01
C PHE A 836 28.12 52.62 -2.61
N ALA A 837 27.85 53.92 -2.74
CA ALA A 837 28.84 54.98 -2.57
C ALA A 837 29.44 55.05 -1.15
N SER A 838 28.69 54.60 -0.14
CA SER A 838 29.08 54.61 1.27
C SER A 838 29.59 53.25 1.78
N ASN A 839 29.82 52.28 0.89
CA ASN A 839 30.20 50.91 1.25
C ASN A 839 31.60 50.52 0.69
N PRO A 840 32.68 51.23 1.08
CA PRO A 840 34.02 51.01 0.51
C PRO A 840 34.65 49.66 0.90
N ALA A 841 34.09 48.97 1.89
CA ALA A 841 34.56 47.68 2.40
C ALA A 841 34.12 46.46 1.56
N ILE A 842 33.29 46.65 0.52
CA ILE A 842 32.75 45.53 -0.28
C ILE A 842 33.87 44.83 -1.05
N THR A 843 33.94 43.51 -0.91
CA THR A 843 34.86 42.63 -1.65
C THR A 843 34.16 41.80 -2.73
N THR A 844 32.82 41.69 -2.70
CA THR A 844 32.06 40.75 -3.53
C THR A 844 30.70 41.31 -3.96
N PHE A 845 30.47 41.35 -5.28
CA PHE A 845 29.20 41.68 -5.95
C PHE A 845 28.75 40.52 -6.88
N SER A 846 28.98 39.26 -6.46
CA SER A 846 28.61 38.09 -7.29
C SER A 846 27.10 38.01 -7.49
N LYS A 847 26.63 37.84 -8.73
CA LYS A 847 25.20 37.68 -9.06
C LYS A 847 24.27 38.82 -8.58
N ILE A 848 24.79 40.02 -8.28
CA ILE A 848 24.02 41.09 -7.63
C ILE A 848 22.69 41.42 -8.35
N PHE A 849 22.68 41.48 -9.69
CA PHE A 849 21.51 41.69 -10.55
C PHE A 849 21.23 40.48 -11.46
N TYR A 850 21.60 39.27 -11.02
CA TYR A 850 21.41 38.03 -11.77
C TYR A 850 19.95 37.84 -12.22
N ASN A 851 19.70 37.58 -13.51
CA ASN A 851 18.37 37.47 -14.10
C ASN A 851 17.43 38.66 -13.82
N CYS A 852 17.95 39.89 -13.67
CA CYS A 852 17.11 41.11 -13.69
C CYS A 852 16.63 41.39 -15.11
N THR A 853 15.66 40.60 -15.58
CA THR A 853 15.13 40.66 -16.95
C THR A 853 14.39 41.96 -17.28
N SER A 854 14.14 42.82 -16.30
CA SER A 854 13.52 44.15 -16.47
C SER A 854 14.53 45.31 -16.46
N LEU A 855 15.81 45.06 -16.15
CA LEU A 855 16.85 46.09 -16.03
C LEU A 855 17.23 46.63 -17.41
N VAL A 856 16.95 47.92 -17.67
CA VAL A 856 17.13 48.54 -18.99
C VAL A 856 18.48 49.25 -19.14
N SER A 857 18.98 49.86 -18.07
CA SER A 857 20.23 50.64 -18.10
C SER A 857 20.97 50.66 -16.76
N LEU A 858 22.28 50.85 -16.83
CA LEU A 858 23.15 51.03 -15.66
C LEU A 858 23.84 52.40 -15.68
N PRO A 859 23.86 53.14 -14.56
CA PRO A 859 24.45 54.48 -14.50
C PRO A 859 25.98 54.46 -14.45
N ASP A 860 26.60 55.59 -14.81
CA ASP A 860 28.01 55.83 -14.54
C ASP A 860 28.31 55.74 -13.03
N GLY A 861 29.44 55.13 -12.69
CA GLY A 861 29.97 55.12 -11.34
C GLY A 861 29.25 54.25 -10.30
N LEU A 862 28.35 53.34 -10.72
CA LEU A 862 27.63 52.42 -9.81
C LEU A 862 28.53 51.68 -8.80
N PHE A 863 29.76 51.37 -9.18
CA PHE A 863 30.78 50.73 -8.34
C PHE A 863 32.03 51.61 -8.12
N ALA A 864 31.92 52.93 -8.32
CA ALA A 864 33.06 53.85 -8.24
C ALA A 864 33.74 53.89 -6.87
N SER A 865 32.97 53.72 -5.80
CA SER A 865 33.45 53.80 -4.41
C SER A 865 33.86 52.45 -3.80
N ASN A 866 33.95 51.37 -4.58
CA ASN A 866 34.17 50.01 -4.06
C ASN A 866 35.53 49.42 -4.55
N PRO A 867 36.68 50.03 -4.19
CA PRO A 867 37.98 49.66 -4.75
C PRO A 867 38.50 48.28 -4.31
N LEU A 868 37.91 47.68 -3.27
CA LEU A 868 38.31 46.39 -2.70
C LEU A 868 37.62 45.17 -3.33
N VAL A 869 36.72 45.37 -4.30
CA VAL A 869 35.99 44.26 -4.94
C VAL A 869 36.94 43.36 -5.71
N THR A 870 36.85 42.06 -5.46
CA THR A 870 37.61 41.02 -6.17
C THR A 870 36.71 40.12 -7.03
N ILE A 871 35.38 40.21 -6.88
CA ILE A 871 34.42 39.32 -7.55
C ILE A 871 33.21 40.14 -8.05
N TYR A 872 33.06 40.24 -9.38
CA TYR A 872 31.83 40.63 -10.08
C TYR A 872 31.23 39.46 -10.88
N THR A 873 31.59 38.22 -10.56
CA THR A 873 31.14 37.04 -11.31
C THR A 873 29.62 37.01 -11.44
N SER A 874 29.13 36.88 -12.68
CA SER A 874 27.70 36.87 -13.03
C SER A 874 26.90 38.09 -12.58
N ALA A 875 27.51 39.24 -12.31
CA ALA A 875 26.84 40.39 -11.66
C ALA A 875 25.58 40.87 -12.42
N PHE A 876 25.59 40.82 -13.75
CA PHE A 876 24.46 41.17 -14.62
C PHE A 876 24.08 40.01 -15.58
N GLU A 877 24.51 38.78 -15.29
CA GLU A 877 24.15 37.60 -16.11
C GLU A 877 22.61 37.48 -16.20
N GLY A 878 22.08 37.33 -17.42
CA GLY A 878 20.66 37.19 -17.70
C GLY A 878 19.84 38.50 -17.65
N CYS A 879 20.47 39.69 -17.63
CA CYS A 879 19.76 40.97 -17.78
C CYS A 879 19.32 41.19 -19.24
N THR A 880 18.34 40.43 -19.70
CA THR A 880 17.95 40.37 -21.13
C THR A 880 17.36 41.65 -21.70
N ALA A 881 16.91 42.60 -20.87
CA ALA A 881 16.44 43.93 -21.29
C ALA A 881 17.53 45.02 -21.24
N LEU A 882 18.75 44.71 -20.82
CA LEU A 882 19.81 45.71 -20.61
C LEU A 882 20.32 46.24 -21.96
N GLU A 883 19.88 47.44 -22.35
CA GLU A 883 20.24 48.03 -23.65
C GLU A 883 21.58 48.77 -23.63
N SER A 884 21.94 49.36 -22.49
CA SER A 884 23.09 50.25 -22.35
C SER A 884 23.69 50.25 -20.95
N VAL A 885 24.99 50.51 -20.85
CA VAL A 885 25.73 50.57 -19.59
C VAL A 885 26.62 51.82 -19.55
N GLY A 886 26.73 52.45 -18.38
CA GLY A 886 27.70 53.50 -18.10
C GLY A 886 29.10 52.97 -17.78
N VAL A 887 30.03 53.88 -17.48
CA VAL A 887 31.35 53.55 -16.94
C VAL A 887 31.21 53.16 -15.47
N LEU A 888 30.94 51.88 -15.22
CA LEU A 888 30.50 51.39 -13.91
C LEU A 888 31.58 51.48 -12.81
N PHE A 889 32.85 51.29 -13.17
CA PHE A 889 33.91 50.95 -12.22
C PHE A 889 34.87 52.12 -11.95
N GLY A 890 35.19 52.33 -10.67
CA GLY A 890 36.23 53.27 -10.23
C GLY A 890 37.64 52.64 -10.19
N PRO A 891 38.67 53.42 -9.83
CA PRO A 891 40.04 52.93 -9.73
C PRO A 891 40.21 51.79 -8.71
N SER A 892 40.66 50.63 -9.18
CA SER A 892 40.99 49.47 -8.36
C SER A 892 42.23 48.73 -8.87
N THR A 893 43.08 48.31 -7.93
CA THR A 893 44.23 47.42 -8.16
C THR A 893 43.97 46.01 -7.61
N ALA A 894 42.74 45.70 -7.20
CA ALA A 894 42.38 44.38 -6.67
C ALA A 894 42.40 43.32 -7.78
N SER A 895 42.64 42.05 -7.43
CA SER A 895 42.60 40.94 -8.39
C SER A 895 41.16 40.57 -8.74
N VAL A 896 40.55 41.35 -9.64
CA VAL A 896 39.12 41.25 -9.96
C VAL A 896 38.81 40.09 -10.91
N LYS A 897 37.73 39.36 -10.65
CA LYS A 897 37.09 38.42 -11.57
C LYS A 897 35.85 39.04 -12.18
N CYS A 898 35.80 39.11 -13.50
CA CYS A 898 34.68 39.64 -14.29
C CYS A 898 34.02 38.53 -15.13
N ASP A 899 34.04 37.30 -14.63
CA ASP A 899 33.52 36.13 -15.34
C ASP A 899 31.99 36.21 -15.46
N ASN A 900 31.42 35.88 -16.62
CA ASN A 900 29.98 35.97 -16.91
C ASN A 900 29.36 37.37 -16.67
N LEU A 901 30.15 38.44 -16.61
CA LEU A 901 29.71 39.76 -16.11
C LEU A 901 28.38 40.25 -16.70
N PHE A 902 28.23 40.16 -18.03
CA PHE A 902 27.06 40.49 -18.83
C PHE A 902 26.56 39.28 -19.66
N TYR A 903 26.85 38.05 -19.23
CA TYR A 903 26.44 36.83 -19.93
C TYR A 903 24.94 36.86 -20.24
N GLY A 904 24.55 36.65 -21.50
CA GLY A 904 23.15 36.63 -21.93
C GLY A 904 22.42 37.99 -21.84
N CYS A 905 23.13 39.12 -21.79
CA CYS A 905 22.52 40.45 -21.95
C CYS A 905 22.14 40.70 -23.43
N THR A 906 21.11 39.99 -23.90
CA THR A 906 20.74 39.91 -25.32
C THR A 906 20.31 41.23 -25.95
N ALA A 907 19.92 42.23 -25.16
CA ALA A 907 19.57 43.57 -25.65
C ALA A 907 20.74 44.58 -25.69
N LEU A 908 21.93 44.23 -25.18
CA LEU A 908 23.04 45.16 -25.01
C LEU A 908 23.67 45.55 -26.35
N LYS A 909 23.51 46.81 -26.77
CA LYS A 909 23.87 47.27 -28.13
C LYS A 909 25.32 47.78 -28.27
N THR A 910 25.81 48.49 -27.25
CA THR A 910 27.10 49.19 -27.28
C THR A 910 27.73 49.26 -25.89
N LEU A 911 29.06 49.35 -25.84
CA LEU A 911 29.82 49.59 -24.61
C LEU A 911 30.41 51.00 -24.60
N PRO A 912 30.45 51.69 -23.44
CA PRO A 912 31.09 53.00 -23.33
C PRO A 912 32.62 52.87 -23.42
N GLU A 913 33.26 53.92 -23.92
CA GLU A 913 34.72 54.00 -23.95
C GLU A 913 35.29 53.90 -22.53
N GLY A 914 36.30 53.05 -22.35
CA GLY A 914 36.98 52.90 -21.08
C GLY A 914 36.20 52.17 -19.97
N ILE A 915 35.14 51.42 -20.29
CA ILE A 915 34.33 50.64 -19.31
C ILE A 915 35.16 49.92 -18.24
N PHE A 916 36.31 49.30 -18.59
CA PHE A 916 37.17 48.56 -17.67
C PHE A 916 38.44 49.31 -17.20
N THR A 917 38.60 50.60 -17.52
CA THR A 917 39.81 51.39 -17.19
C THR A 917 40.09 51.48 -15.70
N GLY A 918 39.04 51.53 -14.87
CA GLY A 918 39.17 51.48 -13.41
C GLY A 918 39.79 50.18 -12.90
N LEU A 919 39.55 49.03 -13.56
CA LEU A 919 39.89 47.69 -13.07
C LEU A 919 41.31 47.23 -13.47
N THR A 920 42.33 48.05 -13.20
CA THR A 920 43.73 47.76 -13.57
C THR A 920 44.28 46.44 -13.01
N GLY A 921 43.73 45.97 -11.89
CA GLY A 921 44.07 44.68 -11.26
C GLY A 921 43.30 43.47 -11.81
N ALA A 922 42.37 43.63 -12.74
CA ALA A 922 41.53 42.54 -13.26
C ALA A 922 42.35 41.34 -13.75
N SER A 923 41.83 40.15 -13.45
CA SER A 923 42.51 38.86 -13.62
C SER A 923 41.83 37.95 -14.66
N THR A 924 40.51 38.01 -14.79
CA THR A 924 39.74 37.18 -15.74
C THR A 924 38.52 37.93 -16.29
N PHE A 925 38.20 37.64 -17.55
CA PHE A 925 36.99 38.06 -18.28
C PHE A 925 36.40 36.87 -19.05
N GLU A 926 36.28 35.71 -18.39
CA GLU A 926 35.75 34.49 -19.01
C GLU A 926 34.24 34.64 -19.27
N GLU A 927 33.80 34.38 -20.50
CA GLU A 927 32.38 34.45 -20.91
C GLU A 927 31.69 35.82 -20.60
N ALA A 928 32.47 36.89 -20.43
CA ALA A 928 31.99 38.15 -19.85
C ALA A 928 30.89 38.88 -20.66
N PHE A 929 30.83 38.68 -21.98
CA PHE A 929 29.75 39.13 -22.87
C PHE A 929 29.19 37.97 -23.72
N TYR A 930 29.34 36.71 -23.27
CA TYR A 930 28.80 35.55 -23.98
C TYR A 930 27.31 35.76 -24.29
N GLY A 931 26.89 35.54 -25.54
CA GLY A 931 25.49 35.65 -25.95
C GLY A 931 24.90 37.07 -25.89
N CYS A 932 25.72 38.13 -25.85
CA CYS A 932 25.26 39.52 -26.03
C CYS A 932 24.86 39.75 -27.50
N SER A 933 23.77 39.14 -27.93
CA SER A 933 23.41 38.97 -29.34
C SER A 933 23.11 40.27 -30.09
N ALA A 934 22.75 41.37 -29.41
CA ALA A 934 22.56 42.70 -30.01
C ALA A 934 23.82 43.59 -30.04
N LEU A 935 24.97 43.12 -29.54
CA LEU A 935 26.18 43.94 -29.40
C LEU A 935 26.83 44.22 -30.77
N GLU A 936 26.65 45.43 -31.30
CA GLU A 936 27.09 45.77 -32.67
C GLU A 936 28.55 46.17 -32.78
N THR A 937 29.08 46.86 -31.76
CA THR A 937 30.41 47.51 -31.79
C THR A 937 31.12 47.44 -30.46
N LEU A 938 32.44 47.20 -30.50
CA LEU A 938 33.34 47.28 -29.36
C LEU A 938 34.22 48.55 -29.44
N PRO A 939 34.51 49.23 -28.32
CA PRO A 939 35.46 50.35 -28.32
C PRO A 939 36.90 49.87 -28.51
N ALA A 940 37.74 50.70 -29.13
CA ALA A 940 39.19 50.51 -29.13
C ALA A 940 39.73 50.56 -27.69
N GLY A 941 40.83 49.85 -27.41
CA GLY A 941 41.43 49.87 -26.07
C GLY A 941 40.63 49.15 -24.97
N LEU A 942 39.63 48.31 -25.32
CA LEU A 942 38.67 47.73 -24.37
C LEU A 942 39.32 47.06 -23.13
N PHE A 943 40.46 46.38 -23.30
CA PHE A 943 41.25 45.77 -22.22
C PHE A 943 42.63 46.43 -22.03
N GLU A 944 42.85 47.65 -22.53
CA GLU A 944 44.17 48.31 -22.54
C GLU A 944 44.74 48.52 -21.13
N ALA A 945 43.88 48.90 -20.17
CA ALA A 945 44.26 49.08 -18.77
C ALA A 945 44.44 47.77 -17.98
N ASN A 946 43.91 46.64 -18.48
CA ASN A 946 43.76 45.40 -17.71
C ASN A 946 44.95 44.45 -17.91
N VAL A 947 46.18 44.98 -17.79
CA VAL A 947 47.46 44.28 -18.06
C VAL A 947 47.72 43.04 -17.17
N ASN A 948 46.89 42.81 -16.15
CA ASN A 948 46.98 41.67 -15.25
C ASN A 948 46.17 40.44 -15.69
N VAL A 949 45.29 40.57 -16.68
CA VAL A 949 44.35 39.53 -17.10
C VAL A 949 45.08 38.30 -17.63
N THR A 950 44.70 37.11 -17.17
CA THR A 950 45.22 35.82 -17.65
C THR A 950 44.34 35.13 -18.68
N THR A 951 43.01 35.35 -18.60
CA THR A 951 41.99 34.57 -19.31
C THR A 951 40.89 35.47 -19.85
N VAL A 952 40.59 35.35 -21.15
CA VAL A 952 39.53 36.07 -21.89
C VAL A 952 38.78 35.06 -22.80
N THR A 953 38.65 33.82 -22.31
CA THR A 953 37.98 32.70 -22.99
C THR A 953 36.52 33.06 -23.29
N LYS A 954 36.04 32.78 -24.52
CA LYS A 954 34.65 32.96 -24.96
C LYS A 954 34.03 34.34 -24.71
N CYS A 955 34.86 35.38 -24.52
CA CYS A 955 34.39 36.66 -23.99
C CYS A 955 33.26 37.29 -24.82
N PHE A 956 33.29 37.12 -26.16
CA PHE A 956 32.26 37.58 -27.09
C PHE A 956 31.65 36.44 -27.91
N GLN A 957 31.72 35.18 -27.42
CA GLN A 957 31.10 34.06 -28.13
C GLN A 957 29.59 34.31 -28.28
N ASP A 958 29.04 33.97 -29.44
CA ASP A 958 27.63 34.20 -29.82
C ASP A 958 27.17 35.69 -29.79
N CYS A 959 28.09 36.66 -29.87
CA CYS A 959 27.78 38.07 -30.15
C CYS A 959 27.40 38.27 -31.63
N ILE A 960 26.28 37.68 -32.06
CA ILE A 960 25.92 37.53 -33.48
C ILE A 960 25.78 38.84 -34.27
N ALA A 961 25.50 39.98 -33.64
CA ALA A 961 25.41 41.30 -34.29
C ALA A 961 26.74 42.06 -34.40
N LEU A 962 27.83 41.57 -33.81
CA LEU A 962 29.11 42.27 -33.76
C LEU A 962 29.73 42.40 -35.16
N LYS A 963 30.01 43.62 -35.60
CA LYS A 963 30.41 43.92 -37.00
C LYS A 963 31.92 43.96 -37.24
N ALA A 964 32.71 44.36 -36.25
CA ALA A 964 34.16 44.51 -36.39
C ALA A 964 34.93 44.28 -35.08
N VAL A 965 36.15 43.74 -35.18
CA VAL A 965 37.11 43.76 -34.08
C VAL A 965 37.90 45.07 -34.12
N PRO A 966 37.86 45.91 -33.06
CA PRO A 966 38.49 47.22 -33.05
C PRO A 966 40.01 47.14 -32.90
N SER A 967 40.67 48.26 -33.18
CA SER A 967 42.12 48.41 -32.98
C SER A 967 42.49 48.32 -31.50
N ARG A 968 43.69 47.75 -31.24
CA ARG A 968 44.34 47.72 -29.92
C ARG A 968 43.41 47.27 -28.78
N MET A 969 42.73 46.14 -28.93
CA MET A 969 41.88 45.61 -27.86
C MET A 969 42.64 45.40 -26.56
N PHE A 970 43.94 45.07 -26.66
CA PHE A 970 44.80 44.76 -25.53
C PHE A 970 45.93 45.79 -25.41
N GLY A 971 46.28 46.12 -24.17
CA GLY A 971 47.53 46.81 -23.86
C GLY A 971 48.70 45.83 -23.87
N VAL A 972 49.88 46.29 -23.46
CA VAL A 972 51.05 45.39 -23.30
C VAL A 972 50.80 44.42 -22.13
N SER A 973 50.23 43.25 -22.44
CA SER A 973 49.90 42.21 -21.48
C SER A 973 50.86 41.03 -21.58
N THR A 974 51.64 40.83 -20.51
CA THR A 974 52.55 39.69 -20.35
C THR A 974 51.88 38.48 -19.70
N LYS A 975 50.59 38.59 -19.33
CA LYS A 975 49.87 37.56 -18.56
C LYS A 975 48.71 36.88 -19.31
N THR A 976 48.13 37.51 -20.33
CA THR A 976 46.95 36.97 -21.03
C THR A 976 47.34 35.77 -21.89
N LYS A 977 47.04 34.57 -21.40
CA LYS A 977 47.45 33.29 -22.00
C LYS A 977 46.34 32.55 -22.71
N THR A 978 45.08 32.74 -22.31
CA THR A 978 43.96 31.94 -22.83
C THR A 978 42.90 32.85 -23.45
N LEU A 979 42.75 32.76 -24.76
CA LEU A 979 41.78 33.51 -25.57
C LEU A 979 40.96 32.57 -26.48
N SER A 980 40.73 31.33 -26.03
CA SER A 980 39.99 30.34 -26.82
C SER A 980 38.54 30.79 -27.03
N TYR A 981 38.00 30.54 -28.24
CA TYR A 981 36.61 30.86 -28.61
C TYR A 981 36.23 32.35 -28.51
N LEU A 982 37.20 33.27 -28.51
CA LEU A 982 36.99 34.70 -28.17
C LEU A 982 35.80 35.36 -28.88
N PHE A 983 35.65 35.12 -30.18
CA PHE A 983 34.56 35.59 -31.06
C PHE A 983 33.85 34.43 -31.78
N ASP A 984 33.89 33.22 -31.21
CA ASP A 984 33.22 32.06 -31.82
C ASP A 984 31.71 32.35 -32.03
N GLY A 985 31.16 31.98 -33.19
CA GLY A 985 29.77 32.25 -33.53
C GLY A 985 29.40 33.73 -33.79
N CYS A 986 30.37 34.66 -33.89
CA CYS A 986 30.10 36.07 -34.28
C CYS A 986 29.75 36.19 -35.78
N THR A 987 28.54 35.75 -36.13
CA THR A 987 28.12 35.54 -37.54
C THR A 987 28.05 36.81 -38.38
N SER A 988 27.84 38.01 -37.81
CA SER A 988 27.87 39.30 -38.53
C SER A 988 29.25 39.98 -38.56
N LEU A 989 30.31 39.34 -38.04
CA LEU A 989 31.64 39.95 -37.97
C LEU A 989 32.25 40.04 -39.38
N GLU A 990 32.39 41.25 -39.93
CA GLU A 990 32.89 41.47 -41.29
C GLU A 990 34.41 41.69 -41.36
N THR A 991 34.97 42.39 -40.36
CA THR A 991 36.35 42.90 -40.41
C THR A 991 37.10 42.79 -39.08
N ILE A 992 38.43 42.76 -39.16
CA ILE A 992 39.35 42.74 -38.01
C ILE A 992 40.35 43.88 -38.21
N ALA A 993 40.60 44.71 -37.20
CA ALA A 993 41.68 45.70 -37.28
C ALA A 993 43.06 45.02 -37.24
N VAL A 994 43.99 45.44 -38.10
CA VAL A 994 45.33 44.84 -38.20
C VAL A 994 46.13 44.89 -36.90
N ASP A 995 45.91 45.88 -36.04
CA ASP A 995 46.54 46.02 -34.72
C ASP A 995 45.63 45.61 -33.54
N ALA A 996 44.50 44.93 -33.79
CA ALA A 996 43.54 44.48 -32.78
C ALA A 996 44.20 43.72 -31.62
N PHE A 997 45.10 42.78 -31.94
CA PHE A 997 45.80 41.91 -30.97
C PHE A 997 47.24 42.36 -30.68
N SER A 998 47.57 43.60 -31.00
CA SER A 998 48.82 44.20 -30.54
C SER A 998 48.87 44.21 -29.00
N GLY A 999 50.06 44.11 -28.42
CA GLY A 999 50.25 44.07 -26.97
C GLY A 999 50.19 42.69 -26.31
N LEU A 1000 49.63 41.65 -26.94
CA LEU A 1000 49.70 40.28 -26.44
C LEU A 1000 51.15 39.77 -26.41
N ALA A 1001 51.71 39.57 -25.21
CA ALA A 1001 53.12 39.22 -24.99
C ALA A 1001 53.34 38.05 -24.03
N ALA A 1002 52.28 37.37 -23.56
CA ALA A 1002 52.40 36.22 -22.68
C ALA A 1002 52.97 35.00 -23.41
N SER A 1003 53.93 34.30 -22.79
CA SER A 1003 54.50 33.06 -23.34
C SER A 1003 53.48 31.93 -23.37
N SER A 1004 53.51 31.14 -24.45
CA SER A 1004 52.60 30.02 -24.69
C SER A 1004 51.12 30.44 -24.74
N THR A 1005 50.84 31.54 -25.42
CA THR A 1005 49.46 32.02 -25.60
C THR A 1005 48.67 31.04 -26.48
N THR A 1006 47.42 30.78 -26.09
CA THR A 1006 46.49 29.84 -26.71
C THR A 1006 45.34 30.62 -27.34
N PHE A 1007 45.24 30.57 -28.67
CA PHE A 1007 44.28 31.35 -29.46
C PHE A 1007 43.51 30.44 -30.43
N MET A 1008 42.92 29.37 -29.89
CA MET A 1008 42.19 28.34 -30.64
C MET A 1008 40.72 28.74 -30.82
N TYR A 1009 40.12 28.39 -31.97
CA TYR A 1009 38.70 28.63 -32.27
C TYR A 1009 38.27 30.11 -32.19
N ALA A 1010 39.22 31.06 -32.21
CA ALA A 1010 38.98 32.44 -31.83
C ALA A 1010 37.96 33.18 -32.71
N PHE A 1011 37.85 32.77 -33.97
CA PHE A 1011 36.90 33.25 -34.98
C PHE A 1011 36.17 32.06 -35.63
N GLN A 1012 35.98 30.96 -34.91
CA GLN A 1012 35.19 29.85 -35.47
C GLN A 1012 33.77 30.36 -35.80
N ASP A 1013 33.22 29.86 -36.92
CA ASP A 1013 31.87 30.13 -37.42
C ASP A 1013 31.52 31.63 -37.56
N CYS A 1014 32.53 32.51 -37.71
CA CYS A 1014 32.38 33.92 -38.10
C CYS A 1014 32.02 34.03 -39.59
N THR A 1015 30.79 33.68 -39.93
CA THR A 1015 30.36 33.45 -41.33
C THR A 1015 30.41 34.68 -42.24
N SER A 1016 30.40 35.90 -41.72
CA SER A 1016 30.51 37.14 -42.53
C SER A 1016 31.93 37.68 -42.69
N LEU A 1017 32.93 37.08 -42.04
CA LEU A 1017 34.30 37.61 -42.00
C LEU A 1017 34.91 37.58 -43.39
N GLN A 1018 35.30 38.72 -43.94
CA GLN A 1018 35.64 38.84 -45.38
C GLN A 1018 37.12 38.55 -45.67
N GLU A 1019 38.03 38.98 -44.81
CA GLU A 1019 39.47 38.73 -44.94
C GLU A 1019 40.18 38.57 -43.59
N VAL A 1020 41.32 37.87 -43.61
CA VAL A 1020 42.35 37.99 -42.56
C VAL A 1020 43.30 39.11 -42.99
N PRO A 1021 43.42 40.23 -42.24
CA PRO A 1021 44.23 41.37 -42.65
C PRO A 1021 45.72 41.06 -42.80
N ASP A 1022 46.37 41.70 -43.77
CA ASP A 1022 47.81 41.62 -43.99
C ASP A 1022 48.57 41.95 -42.69
N GLY A 1023 49.34 40.98 -42.19
CA GLY A 1023 50.17 41.12 -41.00
C GLY A 1023 49.47 41.08 -39.63
N LEU A 1024 48.19 40.67 -39.54
CA LEU A 1024 47.36 40.66 -38.32
C LEU A 1024 48.09 40.21 -37.03
N LEU A 1025 48.85 39.11 -37.09
CA LEU A 1025 49.65 38.57 -35.97
C LEU A 1025 51.15 38.50 -36.30
N LYS A 1026 51.62 39.20 -37.35
CA LYS A 1026 53.03 39.18 -37.81
C LYS A 1026 54.02 39.41 -36.68
N ASN A 1027 53.71 40.36 -35.80
CA ASN A 1027 54.59 40.78 -34.71
C ASN A 1027 54.40 39.96 -33.42
N ASN A 1028 53.42 39.04 -33.35
CA ASN A 1028 53.22 38.20 -32.17
C ASN A 1028 54.14 36.96 -32.22
N SER A 1029 55.19 36.94 -31.42
CA SER A 1029 56.11 35.79 -31.34
C SER A 1029 55.76 34.78 -30.25
N THR A 1030 54.63 34.93 -29.54
CA THR A 1030 54.35 34.24 -28.27
C THR A 1030 53.17 33.28 -28.28
N ILE A 1031 52.27 33.37 -29.27
CA ILE A 1031 51.20 32.40 -29.49
C ILE A 1031 51.80 31.04 -29.92
N SER A 1032 51.38 29.98 -29.25
CA SER A 1032 51.85 28.60 -29.48
C SER A 1032 50.82 27.68 -30.13
N THR A 1033 49.56 28.10 -30.22
CA THR A 1033 48.50 27.32 -30.89
C THR A 1033 47.40 28.20 -31.47
N TYR A 1034 47.01 27.86 -32.70
CA TYR A 1034 45.97 28.50 -33.52
C TYR A 1034 44.86 27.53 -33.94
N THR A 1035 44.75 26.35 -33.31
CA THR A 1035 43.85 25.26 -33.76
C THR A 1035 42.45 25.76 -34.12
N SER A 1036 42.02 25.50 -35.36
CA SER A 1036 40.70 25.86 -35.89
C SER A 1036 40.33 27.35 -35.77
N MET A 1037 41.31 28.26 -35.72
CA MET A 1037 41.10 29.68 -35.45
C MET A 1037 40.02 30.36 -36.32
N PHE A 1038 39.94 30.02 -37.61
CA PHE A 1038 38.98 30.56 -38.59
C PHE A 1038 38.08 29.45 -39.19
N ARG A 1039 37.93 28.31 -38.49
CA ARG A 1039 37.12 27.19 -38.97
C ARG A 1039 35.68 27.66 -39.21
N GLY A 1040 35.07 27.28 -40.34
CA GLY A 1040 33.70 27.65 -40.66
C GLY A 1040 33.45 29.13 -41.02
N CYS A 1041 34.50 29.94 -41.22
CA CYS A 1041 34.37 31.30 -41.77
C CYS A 1041 33.95 31.25 -43.26
N THR A 1042 32.69 30.92 -43.55
CA THR A 1042 32.21 30.67 -44.91
C THR A 1042 32.26 31.89 -45.82
N GLY A 1043 32.24 33.11 -45.28
CA GLY A 1043 32.40 34.36 -46.01
C GLY A 1043 33.85 34.78 -46.31
N LEU A 1044 34.85 34.10 -45.73
CA LEU A 1044 36.26 34.48 -45.83
C LEU A 1044 36.77 34.28 -47.24
N ARG A 1045 37.20 35.36 -47.91
CA ARG A 1045 37.66 35.35 -49.31
C ARG A 1045 39.17 35.40 -49.47
N ARG A 1046 39.86 36.07 -48.53
CA ARG A 1046 41.30 36.35 -48.62
C ARG A 1046 42.01 36.08 -47.29
N LEU A 1047 43.11 35.35 -47.35
CA LEU A 1047 44.09 35.23 -46.28
C LEU A 1047 45.26 36.18 -46.59
N GLY A 1048 45.43 37.24 -45.80
CA GLY A 1048 46.47 38.25 -46.04
C GLY A 1048 47.90 37.76 -45.93
N SER A 1049 48.82 38.53 -46.51
CA SER A 1049 50.27 38.31 -46.49
C SER A 1049 50.83 38.44 -45.07
N GLU A 1050 51.83 37.61 -44.72
CA GLU A 1050 52.53 37.62 -43.43
C GLU A 1050 51.62 37.57 -42.16
N SER A 1051 50.38 37.09 -42.29
CA SER A 1051 49.32 37.23 -41.28
C SER A 1051 49.55 36.48 -39.96
N LEU A 1052 50.13 35.27 -40.00
CA LEU A 1052 50.17 34.35 -38.86
C LEU A 1052 51.61 34.01 -38.47
N ASN A 1053 52.05 34.43 -37.29
CA ASN A 1053 53.41 34.14 -36.82
C ASN A 1053 53.49 32.81 -36.07
N CYS A 1054 54.32 31.90 -36.59
CA CYS A 1054 54.50 30.52 -36.12
C CYS A 1054 55.76 30.33 -35.27
N THR A 1055 56.48 31.40 -34.88
CA THR A 1055 57.77 31.32 -34.17
C THR A 1055 57.70 30.47 -32.88
N SER A 1056 56.59 30.52 -32.15
CA SER A 1056 56.33 29.74 -30.93
C SER A 1056 55.39 28.55 -31.13
N VAL A 1057 54.90 28.29 -32.35
CA VAL A 1057 54.10 27.10 -32.67
C VAL A 1057 55.07 25.93 -32.85
N THR A 1058 55.01 24.94 -31.95
CA THR A 1058 56.08 23.94 -31.82
C THR A 1058 55.89 22.67 -32.64
N THR A 1059 54.68 22.37 -33.12
CA THR A 1059 54.38 21.07 -33.74
C THR A 1059 53.43 21.13 -34.94
N ALA A 1060 52.29 21.82 -34.84
CA ALA A 1060 51.21 21.68 -35.82
C ALA A 1060 50.37 22.95 -36.04
N LEU A 1061 49.86 23.10 -37.26
CA LEU A 1061 48.63 23.83 -37.55
C LEU A 1061 47.53 22.81 -37.91
N THR A 1062 46.35 22.96 -37.32
CA THR A 1062 45.25 22.00 -37.46
C THR A 1062 43.94 22.73 -37.77
N SER A 1063 43.25 22.32 -38.84
CA SER A 1063 41.92 22.77 -39.26
C SER A 1063 41.72 24.30 -39.32
N MET A 1064 42.79 25.06 -39.54
CA MET A 1064 42.82 26.53 -39.38
C MET A 1064 41.69 27.26 -40.11
N PHE A 1065 41.46 26.87 -41.37
CA PHE A 1065 40.46 27.41 -42.28
C PHE A 1065 39.49 26.29 -42.76
N ASP A 1066 39.34 25.19 -41.99
CA ASP A 1066 38.46 24.08 -42.38
C ASP A 1066 37.02 24.58 -42.59
N GLY A 1067 36.49 24.45 -43.79
CA GLY A 1067 35.15 24.94 -44.15
C GLY A 1067 35.07 26.42 -44.55
N CYS A 1068 36.19 27.12 -44.81
CA CYS A 1068 36.18 28.46 -45.41
C CYS A 1068 35.82 28.36 -46.91
N THR A 1069 34.54 28.08 -47.21
CA THR A 1069 34.08 27.71 -48.55
C THR A 1069 34.27 28.80 -49.61
N SER A 1070 34.30 30.08 -49.22
CA SER A 1070 34.56 31.23 -50.11
C SER A 1070 36.03 31.65 -50.22
N LEU A 1071 36.98 30.94 -49.58
CA LEU A 1071 38.39 31.36 -49.59
C LEU A 1071 38.97 31.19 -51.00
N GLU A 1072 39.27 32.30 -51.67
CA GLU A 1072 39.75 32.32 -53.06
C GLU A 1072 41.24 32.65 -53.17
N GLU A 1073 41.74 33.56 -52.33
CA GLU A 1073 43.09 34.14 -52.38
C GLU A 1073 43.90 33.85 -51.10
N ILE A 1074 45.16 33.47 -51.27
CA ILE A 1074 46.16 33.39 -50.20
C ILE A 1074 47.32 34.32 -50.59
N GLY A 1075 47.58 35.31 -49.74
CA GLY A 1075 48.66 36.28 -49.88
C GLY A 1075 50.05 35.70 -49.63
N ASP A 1076 51.07 36.51 -49.85
CA ASP A 1076 52.47 36.09 -49.79
C ASP A 1076 52.89 35.71 -48.36
N LYS A 1077 53.46 34.50 -48.22
CA LYS A 1077 54.02 33.97 -46.97
C LYS A 1077 53.09 34.16 -45.76
N PRO A 1078 51.87 33.59 -45.78
CA PRO A 1078 50.86 33.83 -44.75
C PRO A 1078 51.28 33.28 -43.38
N PHE A 1079 52.21 32.31 -43.35
CA PHE A 1079 52.83 31.77 -42.15
C PHE A 1079 54.25 32.33 -42.00
N VAL A 1080 54.48 33.16 -40.99
CA VAL A 1080 55.79 33.77 -40.67
C VAL A 1080 56.57 32.84 -39.74
N ASN A 1081 57.84 32.57 -40.06
CA ASN A 1081 58.73 31.65 -39.32
C ASN A 1081 58.18 30.23 -39.05
N PRO A 1082 57.61 29.50 -40.04
CA PRO A 1082 57.02 28.17 -39.83
C PRO A 1082 58.04 27.03 -39.68
N VAL A 1083 59.31 27.34 -39.43
CA VAL A 1083 60.47 26.42 -39.46
C VAL A 1083 60.40 25.26 -38.46
N LYS A 1084 59.52 25.33 -37.46
CA LYS A 1084 59.29 24.28 -36.45
C LYS A 1084 58.10 23.37 -36.77
N LEU A 1085 57.28 23.69 -37.78
CA LEU A 1085 56.05 22.95 -38.06
C LEU A 1085 56.35 21.54 -38.58
N THR A 1086 55.74 20.55 -37.93
CA THR A 1086 55.82 19.13 -38.30
C THR A 1086 54.51 18.60 -38.90
N SER A 1087 53.41 19.33 -38.74
CA SER A 1087 52.08 18.96 -39.24
C SER A 1087 51.28 20.16 -39.75
N LEU A 1088 50.64 19.99 -40.91
CA LEU A 1088 49.66 20.90 -41.49
C LEU A 1088 48.39 20.07 -41.80
N SER A 1089 47.66 19.68 -40.75
CA SER A 1089 46.52 18.78 -40.90
C SER A 1089 45.23 19.55 -41.14
N GLY A 1090 44.57 19.32 -42.27
CA GLY A 1090 43.28 19.93 -42.61
C GLY A 1090 43.26 21.45 -42.71
N VAL A 1091 44.42 22.12 -42.84
CA VAL A 1091 44.53 23.59 -42.71
C VAL A 1091 43.62 24.35 -43.69
N PHE A 1092 43.51 23.88 -44.94
CA PHE A 1092 42.62 24.44 -45.97
C PHE A 1092 41.51 23.44 -46.38
N LYS A 1093 41.15 22.52 -45.48
CA LYS A 1093 40.12 21.51 -45.78
C LYS A 1093 38.79 22.20 -46.13
N ASN A 1094 38.05 21.65 -47.09
CA ASN A 1094 36.77 22.17 -47.57
C ASN A 1094 36.80 23.65 -48.06
N CYS A 1095 37.97 24.21 -48.38
CA CYS A 1095 38.08 25.54 -49.02
C CYS A 1095 37.71 25.43 -50.51
N SER A 1096 36.43 25.20 -50.79
CA SER A 1096 35.93 24.82 -52.13
C SER A 1096 36.21 25.85 -53.23
N ALA A 1097 36.27 27.14 -52.90
CA ALA A 1097 36.55 28.23 -53.85
C ALA A 1097 38.03 28.51 -54.08
N LEU A 1098 38.96 27.85 -53.38
CA LEU A 1098 40.39 28.14 -53.42
C LEU A 1098 40.96 27.84 -54.82
N LYS A 1099 41.36 28.88 -55.56
CA LYS A 1099 41.74 28.77 -56.98
C LYS A 1099 43.20 28.34 -57.18
N SER A 1100 44.08 28.87 -56.33
CA SER A 1100 45.53 28.68 -56.37
C SER A 1100 46.14 28.88 -54.99
N VAL A 1101 47.35 28.41 -54.79
CA VAL A 1101 48.15 28.61 -53.58
C VAL A 1101 49.53 29.16 -54.02
N PRO A 1102 50.13 30.14 -53.33
CA PRO A 1102 51.49 30.59 -53.61
C PRO A 1102 52.45 29.40 -53.64
N ALA A 1103 53.26 29.29 -54.70
CA ALA A 1103 54.08 28.10 -54.91
C ALA A 1103 55.06 27.85 -53.74
N ASP A 1104 55.65 28.92 -53.20
CA ASP A 1104 56.63 28.92 -52.10
C ASP A 1104 56.03 28.90 -50.68
N ILE A 1105 54.71 28.72 -50.53
CA ILE A 1105 54.00 28.76 -49.23
C ILE A 1105 54.60 27.84 -48.15
N PHE A 1106 55.30 26.78 -48.55
CA PHE A 1106 55.89 25.76 -47.66
C PHE A 1106 57.43 25.68 -47.74
N ASP A 1107 58.11 26.68 -48.29
CA ASP A 1107 59.58 26.69 -48.44
C ASP A 1107 60.32 26.72 -47.09
N ASP A 1108 59.76 27.44 -46.12
CA ASP A 1108 60.28 27.47 -44.75
C ASP A 1108 59.78 26.29 -43.88
N CYS A 1109 58.81 25.50 -44.35
CA CYS A 1109 58.26 24.32 -43.67
C CYS A 1109 59.15 23.07 -43.84
N LYS A 1110 60.41 23.14 -43.37
CA LYS A 1110 61.46 22.13 -43.59
C LYS A 1110 61.29 20.85 -42.75
N LEU A 1111 60.59 20.94 -41.62
CA LEU A 1111 60.39 19.83 -40.66
C LEU A 1111 59.05 19.08 -40.82
N LEU A 1112 58.30 19.39 -41.88
CA LEU A 1112 56.97 18.84 -42.13
C LEU A 1112 57.01 17.32 -42.34
N LYS A 1113 56.13 16.60 -41.63
CA LYS A 1113 55.94 15.14 -41.68
C LYS A 1113 54.51 14.73 -42.01
N THR A 1114 53.54 15.60 -41.72
CA THR A 1114 52.11 15.29 -41.81
C THR A 1114 51.35 16.39 -42.55
N VAL A 1115 50.57 15.99 -43.56
CA VAL A 1115 49.73 16.87 -44.40
C VAL A 1115 48.33 16.27 -44.62
N THR A 1116 47.89 15.42 -43.70
CA THR A 1116 46.58 14.74 -43.75
C THR A 1116 45.46 15.74 -43.98
N ASN A 1117 44.60 15.49 -44.98
CA ASN A 1117 43.51 16.38 -45.38
C ASN A 1117 43.87 17.83 -45.76
N LEU A 1118 45.14 18.21 -45.94
CA LEU A 1118 45.57 19.61 -46.08
C LEU A 1118 44.73 20.45 -47.06
N PHE A 1119 44.45 19.92 -48.26
CA PHE A 1119 43.60 20.51 -49.29
C PHE A 1119 42.36 19.64 -49.60
N SER A 1120 41.99 18.71 -48.72
CA SER A 1120 40.83 17.81 -48.93
C SER A 1120 39.55 18.64 -49.12
N GLY A 1121 38.86 18.47 -50.24
CA GLY A 1121 37.67 19.26 -50.61
C GLY A 1121 37.94 20.60 -51.31
N CYS A 1122 39.18 20.96 -51.64
CA CYS A 1122 39.50 22.16 -52.44
C CYS A 1122 39.20 21.93 -53.94
N THR A 1123 37.92 21.85 -54.30
CA THR A 1123 37.46 21.45 -55.64
C THR A 1123 37.85 22.42 -56.76
N SER A 1124 38.08 23.70 -56.45
CA SER A 1124 38.54 24.72 -57.42
C SER A 1124 40.08 24.84 -57.53
N LEU A 1125 40.85 24.06 -56.75
CA LEU A 1125 42.30 24.21 -56.71
C LEU A 1125 42.94 23.74 -58.01
N SER A 1126 43.56 24.68 -58.71
CA SER A 1126 44.08 24.51 -60.07
C SER A 1126 45.53 25.00 -60.20
N GLY A 1127 46.16 24.68 -61.33
CA GLY A 1127 47.58 24.97 -61.56
C GLY A 1127 48.49 23.87 -61.03
N GLU A 1128 49.75 24.19 -60.77
CA GLU A 1128 50.78 23.24 -60.29
C GLU A 1128 50.72 23.12 -58.76
N SER A 1129 50.77 21.90 -58.21
CA SER A 1129 50.68 21.71 -56.76
C SER A 1129 51.87 22.31 -55.99
N PRO A 1130 51.72 22.70 -54.70
CA PRO A 1130 52.77 23.38 -53.95
C PRO A 1130 54.09 22.60 -53.89
N TYR A 1131 55.19 23.30 -54.16
CA TYR A 1131 56.54 22.74 -54.25
C TYR A 1131 57.56 23.64 -53.54
N THR A 1132 58.74 23.09 -53.24
CA THR A 1132 59.86 23.88 -52.71
C THR A 1132 61.06 23.79 -53.62
N VAL A 1133 61.71 24.93 -53.88
CA VAL A 1133 62.89 25.00 -54.74
C VAL A 1133 64.15 24.81 -53.91
N VAL A 1134 64.86 23.70 -54.14
CA VAL A 1134 66.17 23.43 -53.52
C VAL A 1134 67.22 23.31 -54.62
N ASN A 1135 68.28 24.11 -54.54
CA ASN A 1135 69.38 24.16 -55.52
C ASN A 1135 68.91 24.37 -56.98
N GLY A 1136 67.77 25.02 -57.18
CA GLY A 1136 67.17 25.28 -58.51
C GLY A 1136 66.24 24.18 -59.03
N GLN A 1137 66.05 23.08 -58.29
CA GLN A 1137 65.10 22.00 -58.61
C GLN A 1137 63.85 22.11 -57.73
N LYS A 1138 62.66 21.87 -58.32
CA LYS A 1138 61.39 21.78 -57.59
C LYS A 1138 61.26 20.43 -56.88
N TYR A 1139 60.65 20.45 -55.69
CA TYR A 1139 60.24 19.27 -54.94
C TYR A 1139 58.82 19.47 -54.40
N HIS A 1140 57.84 18.81 -55.01
CA HIS A 1140 56.43 18.83 -54.59
C HIS A 1140 56.26 18.15 -53.23
N LEU A 1141 55.15 18.43 -52.53
CA LEU A 1141 54.86 17.79 -51.23
C LEU A 1141 54.93 16.25 -51.29
N TYR A 1142 54.48 15.64 -52.39
CA TYR A 1142 54.49 14.18 -52.58
C TYR A 1142 55.85 13.60 -52.99
N GLU A 1143 56.84 14.44 -53.31
CA GLU A 1143 58.22 14.05 -53.65
C GLU A 1143 59.18 14.16 -52.47
N ARG A 1144 58.72 14.69 -51.33
CA ARG A 1144 59.45 14.71 -50.05
C ARG A 1144 59.43 13.32 -49.40
N THR A 1145 60.26 12.40 -49.91
CA THR A 1145 60.38 11.00 -49.46
C THR A 1145 61.64 10.79 -48.62
N ALA A 1146 61.85 9.56 -48.11
CA ALA A 1146 63.07 9.24 -47.35
C ALA A 1146 64.35 9.36 -48.21
N GLU A 1147 64.24 9.07 -49.51
CA GLU A 1147 65.33 9.10 -50.49
C GLU A 1147 65.73 10.54 -50.85
N THR A 1148 64.77 11.46 -50.95
CA THR A 1148 65.02 12.87 -51.31
C THR A 1148 65.41 13.74 -50.12
N ALA A 1149 65.10 13.32 -48.88
CA ALA A 1149 65.34 14.11 -47.67
C ALA A 1149 66.81 14.51 -47.46
N ALA A 1150 67.76 13.59 -47.64
CA ALA A 1150 69.18 13.87 -47.40
C ALA A 1150 69.79 14.86 -48.41
N ALA A 1151 69.29 14.88 -49.65
CA ALA A 1151 69.77 15.77 -50.71
C ALA A 1151 69.13 17.17 -50.66
N THR A 1152 67.91 17.26 -50.13
CA THR A 1152 67.11 18.51 -50.11
C THR A 1152 67.15 19.25 -48.77
N GLY A 1153 67.43 18.54 -47.66
CA GLY A 1153 67.24 19.07 -46.31
C GLY A 1153 65.76 19.23 -45.90
N LEU A 1154 64.82 18.72 -46.71
CA LEU A 1154 63.40 18.68 -46.42
C LEU A 1154 63.06 17.35 -45.73
N THR A 1155 62.25 17.39 -44.67
CA THR A 1155 61.83 16.16 -43.98
C THR A 1155 60.85 15.36 -44.83
N ALA A 1156 60.99 14.03 -44.79
CA ALA A 1156 60.10 13.12 -45.49
C ALA A 1156 58.67 13.17 -44.92
N ILE A 1157 57.66 13.24 -45.79
CA ILE A 1157 56.25 13.18 -45.43
C ILE A 1157 55.88 11.72 -45.16
N THR A 1158 55.48 11.41 -43.92
CA THR A 1158 55.12 10.06 -43.49
C THR A 1158 53.60 9.87 -43.32
N ASN A 1159 52.81 10.95 -43.33
CA ASN A 1159 51.36 10.87 -43.27
C ASN A 1159 50.70 11.93 -44.18
N SER A 1160 50.11 11.47 -45.28
CA SER A 1160 49.56 12.31 -46.34
C SER A 1160 48.12 11.95 -46.75
N LYS A 1161 47.46 11.10 -45.97
CA LYS A 1161 46.13 10.56 -46.29
C LYS A 1161 45.15 11.68 -46.67
N SER A 1162 44.44 11.49 -47.78
CA SER A 1162 43.44 12.40 -48.33
C SER A 1162 43.94 13.85 -48.57
N CYS A 1163 45.25 14.13 -48.60
CA CYS A 1163 45.82 15.49 -48.73
C CYS A 1163 45.24 16.29 -49.90
N PHE A 1164 45.01 15.63 -51.04
CA PHE A 1164 44.48 16.22 -52.28
C PHE A 1164 43.14 15.59 -52.69
N LEU A 1165 42.40 14.96 -51.76
CA LEU A 1165 41.08 14.38 -52.02
C LEU A 1165 40.14 15.45 -52.61
N GLY A 1166 39.71 15.25 -53.86
CA GLY A 1166 38.84 16.18 -54.60
C GLY A 1166 39.54 17.32 -55.36
N CYS A 1167 40.87 17.44 -55.31
CA CYS A 1167 41.63 18.49 -56.01
C CYS A 1167 41.88 18.18 -57.50
N THR A 1168 40.85 17.80 -58.25
CA THR A 1168 41.00 17.24 -59.62
C THR A 1168 41.43 18.23 -60.70
N GLN A 1169 41.54 19.53 -60.40
CA GLN A 1169 41.93 20.58 -61.35
C GLN A 1169 43.44 20.92 -61.33
N LEU A 1170 44.23 20.26 -60.47
CA LEU A 1170 45.68 20.38 -60.48
C LEU A 1170 46.29 19.82 -61.78
N SER A 1171 47.18 20.57 -62.40
CA SER A 1171 47.87 20.23 -63.66
C SER A 1171 48.76 18.98 -63.56
N ASP A 1172 49.26 18.70 -62.36
CA ASP A 1172 50.05 17.55 -61.98
C ASP A 1172 49.23 16.45 -61.26
N TYR A 1173 47.89 16.55 -61.19
CA TYR A 1173 47.03 15.60 -60.45
C TYR A 1173 47.23 14.12 -60.85
N ALA A 1174 47.58 13.87 -62.11
CA ALA A 1174 47.89 12.52 -62.60
C ALA A 1174 49.19 11.93 -62.01
N GLN A 1175 50.12 12.77 -61.58
CA GLN A 1175 51.42 12.40 -61.00
C GLN A 1175 51.35 12.19 -59.48
N ILE A 1176 50.38 12.81 -58.81
CA ILE A 1176 50.12 12.63 -57.37
C ILE A 1176 49.81 11.14 -57.09
N PRO A 1177 50.40 10.50 -56.06
CA PRO A 1177 50.09 9.10 -55.72
C PRO A 1177 48.67 8.91 -55.18
N ASP A 1178 48.02 7.77 -55.45
CA ASP A 1178 46.61 7.56 -55.08
C ASP A 1178 46.34 7.59 -53.57
N ALA A 1179 47.32 7.20 -52.74
CA ALA A 1179 47.24 7.31 -51.28
C ALA A 1179 47.16 8.77 -50.75
N TRP A 1180 47.42 9.77 -51.59
CA TRP A 1180 47.23 11.20 -51.30
C TRP A 1180 45.86 11.71 -51.78
N LYS A 1181 45.18 10.97 -52.67
CA LYS A 1181 43.88 11.29 -53.26
C LYS A 1181 42.70 10.63 -52.52
N GLN A 1182 42.98 9.65 -51.66
CA GLN A 1182 42.02 8.83 -50.90
C GLN A 1182 42.18 9.04 -49.39
#